data_AF-I3EGU0-F1
#
_entry.id   AF-I3EGU0-F1
#
_cell.length_a   1.000
_cell.length_b   1.000
_cell.length_c   1.000
_cell.angle_alpha   90.00
_cell.angle_beta   90.00
_cell.angle_gamma   90.00
#
_symmetry.space_group_name_H-M   'P 1'
#
loop_
_entity.id
_entity.type
_entity.pdbx_description
1 polymer ?
#
loop_
_entity_poly.entity_id
_entity_poly.type
_entity_poly.pdbx_seq_one_letter_code
_entity_poly.pdbx_strand_id
1 'polypeptide(L)'
;MREVYAHGKKLRTEYNTQYVRSIEHKEDFFKEQARILLNFSKDFTTVHTEDKESCRIKWFEDGEINACYNAVDRHALTNPDKIAIIHEDDNENILHITYKELLQQVLIYSDYLISKGIKMGDTVCIYMPMEPNALIISLSCARLGISHTVVFGGFSAESLSVRMEDSDSVWLITADYTYRGGKKIDYLNNVVNSVEILKNNVKNPLLKGILIFNKENISGEIFLKLKNSVSTLDTLENISQNKNLSVQDIPCVPVPSEHTLFHLYTSGSTGKPKGLSHSTAGYLLYAALTTLVCFDIQEGDRFFCTAELGWITGHSYVLYGPLTLGITTVVFGGVPVYPDALRLFRSIQRIKPTHLYTAPTVIRLLQKSLPDCLVKPYDITESNNDLSPAVDHVPNSPISNRSIFTHGITDTFNKDNYYKKYNSEGDLGRIDVSSLRVLGSVGEPINKGAYVWFSMYFGNGTLPIIDTYWQTEAGGVMLSPLISISEYKPESASFPFFGMQPIVMKKDGLHTTSNEGSTSSAGAGDGTSSAGISTGISSTGTGSTGSVSGTGISTGASSVSGISSTGTGSMSTGSVSGTGSVSGISSTVATGTASAVGPSDGVVEVIGETGILLFKGSWPGIARTIVKNHDRYKSAYFQYKGYFYTGDEVLKDINGYYWIRGRIDDVINVAGHRLSTAEIESVVCSVTGVSEAAALGEEDEVTGQGVTIFIVKSGDVSDTDVFSDIKSVLRKRIGSVVNPKRIISCPELPKTSTGKMMRRVLRKVLEGQEVGDISTCINPDSITFAKSSIAK
;
A
#
# COMPACT_ATOMS: atom_id res chain seq x y z
N MET A 1 12.63 -13.85 19.20
CA MET A 1 12.25 -13.30 17.86
C MET A 1 12.58 -14.27 16.73
N ARG A 2 13.86 -14.58 16.50
CA ARG A 2 14.28 -15.39 15.34
C ARG A 2 13.86 -16.86 15.40
N GLU A 3 13.82 -17.49 16.57
CA GLU A 3 13.42 -18.91 16.65
C GLU A 3 11.96 -19.18 16.26
N VAL A 4 11.07 -18.18 16.37
CA VAL A 4 9.65 -18.30 16.00
C VAL A 4 9.43 -18.15 14.49
N TYR A 5 10.32 -17.42 13.79
CA TYR A 5 10.20 -17.08 12.38
C TYR A 5 11.55 -17.20 11.62
N ALA A 6 12.46 -18.11 11.97
CA ALA A 6 13.70 -18.35 11.21
C ALA A 6 13.41 -19.38 10.10
N HIS A 7 13.51 -19.00 8.83
CA HIS A 7 12.89 -19.74 7.74
C HIS A 7 13.81 -20.77 7.08
N GLY A 8 13.39 -22.03 7.23
CA GLY A 8 13.61 -23.17 6.33
C GLY A 8 12.29 -23.97 6.17
N LYS A 9 12.35 -25.25 5.77
CA LYS A 9 11.21 -26.19 5.47
C LYS A 9 10.04 -26.26 6.49
N LYS A 10 10.11 -25.63 7.67
CA LYS A 10 9.08 -25.67 8.72
C LYS A 10 7.82 -24.83 8.42
N LEU A 11 7.93 -23.78 7.59
CA LEU A 11 6.86 -22.77 7.52
C LEU A 11 5.59 -23.15 6.77
N ARG A 12 5.59 -24.14 5.86
CA ARG A 12 4.34 -24.50 5.16
C ARG A 12 3.30 -25.11 6.10
N THR A 13 3.73 -25.92 7.07
CA THR A 13 2.86 -26.49 8.11
C THR A 13 2.53 -25.44 9.19
N GLU A 14 3.48 -24.56 9.52
CA GLU A 14 3.27 -23.51 10.51
C GLU A 14 2.41 -22.36 9.98
N TYR A 15 2.46 -22.00 8.69
CA TYR A 15 1.64 -20.91 8.14
C TYR A 15 0.15 -21.20 8.26
N ASN A 16 -0.33 -22.36 7.79
CA ASN A 16 -1.75 -22.67 7.89
C ASN A 16 -2.20 -22.63 9.36
N THR A 17 -1.37 -23.16 10.27
CA THR A 17 -1.63 -23.15 11.71
C THR A 17 -1.67 -21.72 12.27
N GLN A 18 -0.67 -20.89 11.97
CA GLN A 18 -0.58 -19.51 12.46
C GLN A 18 -1.61 -18.59 11.80
N TYR A 19 -1.93 -18.82 10.53
CA TYR A 19 -2.98 -18.12 9.82
C TYR A 19 -4.34 -18.42 10.43
N VAL A 20 -4.70 -19.70 10.60
CA VAL A 20 -5.94 -20.09 11.29
C VAL A 20 -5.97 -19.50 12.71
N ARG A 21 -4.87 -19.60 13.46
CA ARG A 21 -4.75 -18.97 14.79
C ARG A 21 -4.97 -17.46 14.74
N SER A 22 -4.44 -16.75 13.74
CA SER A 22 -4.62 -15.30 13.59
C SER A 22 -6.05 -14.89 13.24
N ILE A 23 -6.88 -15.82 12.76
CA ILE A 23 -8.29 -15.60 12.45
C ILE A 23 -9.18 -16.04 13.63
N GLU A 24 -9.02 -17.26 14.12
CA GLU A 24 -9.88 -17.89 15.14
C GLU A 24 -9.51 -17.49 16.58
N HIS A 25 -8.21 -17.26 16.83
CA HIS A 25 -7.66 -16.82 18.12
C HIS A 25 -6.93 -15.48 17.97
N LYS A 26 -7.58 -14.56 17.25
CA LYS A 26 -7.02 -13.27 16.80
C LYS A 26 -6.36 -12.47 17.92
N GLU A 27 -7.03 -12.33 19.07
CA GLU A 27 -6.49 -11.56 20.20
C GLU A 27 -5.24 -12.20 20.78
N ASP A 28 -5.24 -13.51 21.03
CA ASP A 28 -4.07 -14.21 21.55
C ASP A 28 -2.88 -14.14 20.60
N PHE A 29 -3.14 -14.30 19.30
CA PHE A 29 -2.10 -14.18 18.27
C PHE A 29 -1.47 -12.79 18.29
N PHE A 30 -2.26 -11.73 18.15
CA PHE A 30 -1.72 -10.37 18.06
C PHE A 30 -1.16 -9.86 19.39
N LYS A 31 -1.67 -10.33 20.53
CA LYS A 31 -1.06 -10.09 21.85
C LYS A 31 0.35 -10.65 21.93
N GLU A 32 0.54 -11.88 21.47
CA GLU A 32 1.87 -12.49 21.41
C GLU A 32 2.79 -11.72 20.46
N GLN A 33 2.34 -11.44 19.23
CA GLN A 33 3.15 -10.71 18.25
C GLN A 33 3.54 -9.31 18.74
N ALA A 34 2.62 -8.58 19.36
CA ALA A 34 2.87 -7.26 19.93
C ALA A 34 3.97 -7.30 21.01
N ARG A 35 3.91 -8.26 21.93
CA ARG A 35 4.90 -8.41 23.02
C ARG A 35 6.24 -8.94 22.54
N ILE A 36 6.27 -9.66 21.42
CA ILE A 36 7.51 -10.13 20.79
C ILE A 36 8.21 -9.00 20.03
N LEU A 37 7.47 -8.22 19.26
CA LEU A 37 8.05 -7.27 18.29
C LEU A 37 8.19 -5.85 18.85
N LEU A 38 7.33 -5.45 19.78
CA LEU A 38 7.26 -4.09 20.30
C LEU A 38 7.59 -4.03 21.79
N ASN A 39 8.12 -2.87 22.20
CA ASN A 39 8.32 -2.49 23.57
C ASN A 39 7.28 -1.43 23.95
N PHE A 40 6.41 -1.78 24.91
CA PHE A 40 5.47 -0.86 25.53
C PHE A 40 6.06 -0.29 26.81
N SER A 41 5.89 1.02 27.04
CA SER A 41 6.26 1.65 28.32
C SER A 41 5.26 1.27 29.42
N LYS A 42 4.00 1.00 29.04
CA LYS A 42 2.97 0.40 29.86
C LYS A 42 2.30 -0.71 29.06
N ASP A 43 2.36 -1.95 29.55
CA ASP A 43 1.75 -3.10 28.88
C ASP A 43 0.22 -2.91 28.76
N PHE A 44 -0.39 -3.61 27.80
CA PHE A 44 -1.82 -3.58 27.54
C PHE A 44 -2.51 -4.81 28.13
N THR A 45 -3.77 -4.65 28.52
CA THR A 45 -4.66 -5.74 28.95
C THR A 45 -5.73 -6.04 27.91
N THR A 46 -6.24 -5.01 27.22
CA THR A 46 -7.28 -5.12 26.19
C THR A 46 -6.65 -5.15 24.81
N VAL A 47 -6.75 -6.28 24.11
CA VAL A 47 -6.08 -6.48 22.81
C VAL A 47 -6.83 -5.81 21.68
N HIS A 48 -8.15 -5.95 21.62
CA HIS A 48 -8.96 -5.46 20.51
C HIS A 48 -10.36 -5.06 20.99
N THR A 49 -10.81 -3.88 20.58
CA THR A 49 -12.18 -3.40 20.79
C THR A 49 -12.70 -2.86 19.48
N GLU A 50 -13.88 -3.31 19.03
CA GLU A 50 -14.51 -2.83 17.81
C GLU A 50 -16.00 -2.55 18.05
N ASP A 51 -16.40 -1.30 17.87
CA ASP A 51 -17.81 -0.95 17.71
C ASP A 51 -18.17 -1.04 16.24
N LYS A 52 -18.93 -2.09 15.89
CA LYS A 52 -19.34 -2.37 14.51
C LYS A 52 -20.29 -1.32 13.93
N GLU A 53 -21.06 -0.62 14.77
CA GLU A 53 -22.01 0.39 14.31
C GLU A 53 -21.30 1.70 14.01
N SER A 54 -20.42 2.16 14.91
CA SER A 54 -19.62 3.36 14.65
C SER A 54 -18.37 3.09 13.81
N CYS A 55 -18.01 1.83 13.56
CA CYS A 55 -16.76 1.40 12.91
C CYS A 55 -15.51 1.95 13.61
N ARG A 56 -15.56 2.05 14.94
CA ARG A 56 -14.42 2.45 15.78
C ARG A 56 -13.65 1.22 16.19
N ILE A 57 -12.41 1.13 15.70
CA ILE A 57 -11.52 -0.01 15.91
C ILE A 57 -10.36 0.47 16.81
N LYS A 58 -10.03 -0.32 17.84
CA LYS A 58 -8.90 -0.07 18.73
C LYS A 58 -8.11 -1.35 18.96
N TRP A 59 -6.80 -1.22 19.10
CA TRP A 59 -5.87 -2.29 19.38
C TRP A 59 -4.93 -1.90 20.53
N PHE A 60 -4.71 -2.82 21.47
CA PHE A 60 -3.84 -2.63 22.63
C PHE A 60 -4.25 -1.42 23.50
N GLU A 61 -5.57 -1.25 23.69
CA GLU A 61 -6.24 0.02 24.02
C GLU A 61 -5.66 0.77 25.23
N ASP A 62 -5.30 0.05 26.29
CA ASP A 62 -4.83 0.61 27.56
C ASP A 62 -3.29 0.64 27.70
N GLY A 63 -2.57 0.19 26.66
CA GLY A 63 -1.12 0.24 26.58
C GLY A 63 -0.58 1.62 26.21
N GLU A 64 0.67 1.87 26.60
CA GLU A 64 1.43 3.05 26.20
C GLU A 64 2.74 2.63 25.52
N ILE A 65 3.11 3.37 24.48
CA ILE A 65 4.23 3.04 23.61
C ILE A 65 4.89 4.33 23.10
N ASN A 66 6.08 4.22 22.54
CA ASN A 66 6.67 5.25 21.69
C ASN A 66 7.27 4.61 20.42
N ALA A 67 6.89 5.11 19.24
CA ALA A 67 7.36 4.54 17.98
C ALA A 67 8.85 4.82 17.72
N CYS A 68 9.36 5.99 18.13
CA CYS A 68 10.79 6.30 18.01
C CYS A 68 11.64 5.37 18.89
N TYR A 69 11.23 5.11 20.14
CA TYR A 69 11.95 4.17 21.00
C TYR A 69 12.12 2.78 20.36
N ASN A 70 11.04 2.29 19.73
CA ASN A 70 11.01 1.00 19.07
C ASN A 70 11.83 0.97 17.77
N ALA A 71 11.89 2.08 17.05
CA ALA A 71 12.60 2.22 15.79
C ALA A 71 14.07 2.64 15.94
N VAL A 72 14.46 3.26 17.06
CA VAL A 72 15.77 3.91 17.24
C VAL A 72 16.40 3.56 18.57
N ASP A 73 15.87 4.07 19.70
CA ASP A 73 16.55 4.05 21.00
C ASP A 73 16.96 2.63 21.41
N ARG A 74 16.04 1.65 21.36
CA ARG A 74 16.35 0.27 21.79
C ARG A 74 17.48 -0.38 20.97
N HIS A 75 17.61 -0.02 19.71
CA HIS A 75 18.65 -0.52 18.80
C HIS A 75 19.96 0.23 18.99
N ALA A 76 19.90 1.55 19.17
CA ALA A 76 21.07 2.36 19.49
C ALA A 76 21.70 1.99 20.83
N LEU A 77 20.89 1.59 21.82
CA LEU A 77 21.36 1.13 23.13
C LEU A 77 22.00 -0.26 23.09
N THR A 78 21.57 -1.12 22.17
CA THR A 78 22.05 -2.52 22.09
C THR A 78 23.16 -2.71 21.06
N ASN A 79 23.10 -2.02 19.92
CA ASN A 79 24.10 -2.07 18.86
C ASN A 79 24.28 -0.69 18.21
N PRO A 80 24.92 0.26 18.91
CA PRO A 80 25.02 1.66 18.48
C PRO A 80 25.67 1.85 17.11
N ASP A 81 26.69 1.06 16.80
CA ASP A 81 27.50 1.20 15.58
C ASP A 81 26.91 0.48 14.36
N LYS A 82 25.78 -0.24 14.54
CA LYS A 82 25.06 -0.84 13.41
C LYS A 82 24.50 0.27 12.51
N ILE A 83 24.66 0.10 11.20
CA ILE A 83 24.12 1.02 10.21
C ILE A 83 22.59 0.93 10.23
N ALA A 84 21.92 2.05 10.51
CA ALA A 84 20.48 2.18 10.45
C ALA A 84 20.03 2.60 9.04
N ILE A 85 20.67 3.63 8.48
CA ILE A 85 20.32 4.19 7.17
C ILE A 85 21.55 4.17 6.26
N ILE A 86 21.36 3.69 5.04
CA ILE A 86 22.25 3.95 3.90
C ILE A 86 21.49 4.88 2.96
N HIS A 87 22.01 6.08 2.72
CA HIS A 87 21.44 7.01 1.77
C HIS A 87 22.31 7.08 0.52
N GLU A 88 21.69 6.97 -0.65
CA GLU A 88 22.34 7.27 -1.92
C GLU A 88 21.61 8.43 -2.60
N ASP A 89 22.32 9.53 -2.85
CA ASP A 89 21.77 10.73 -3.48
C ASP A 89 21.66 10.61 -5.01
N ASP A 90 21.12 11.62 -5.69
CA ASP A 90 20.95 11.60 -7.15
C ASP A 90 22.28 11.46 -7.93
N ASN A 91 23.39 11.92 -7.33
CA ASN A 91 24.76 11.87 -7.88
C ASN A 91 25.53 10.60 -7.47
N GLU A 92 24.83 9.58 -6.95
CA GLU A 92 25.43 8.30 -6.54
C GLU A 92 26.36 8.39 -5.30
N ASN A 93 26.35 9.51 -4.56
CA ASN A 93 27.09 9.62 -3.30
C ASN A 93 26.40 8.84 -2.19
N ILE A 94 27.20 8.13 -1.38
CA ILE A 94 26.69 7.33 -0.27
C ILE A 94 26.97 7.99 1.08
N LEU A 95 25.95 8.06 1.92
CA LEU A 95 26.04 8.39 3.33
C LEU A 95 25.57 7.19 4.16
N HIS A 96 26.35 6.80 5.17
CA HIS A 96 25.94 5.82 6.18
C HIS A 96 25.62 6.55 7.48
N ILE A 97 24.51 6.16 8.12
CA ILE A 97 24.11 6.67 9.44
C ILE A 97 23.90 5.45 10.34
N THR A 98 24.70 5.36 11.40
CA THR A 98 24.56 4.36 12.46
C THR A 98 23.34 4.62 13.33
N TYR A 99 22.88 3.63 14.10
CA TYR A 99 21.80 3.84 15.08
C TYR A 99 22.16 4.89 16.13
N LYS A 100 23.44 4.98 16.53
CA LYS A 100 23.94 6.04 17.41
C LYS A 100 23.81 7.43 16.80
N GLU A 101 24.25 7.60 15.55
CA GLU A 101 24.15 8.87 14.84
C GLU A 101 22.70 9.25 14.53
N LEU A 102 21.85 8.26 14.22
CA LEU A 102 20.42 8.45 14.03
C LEU A 102 19.76 8.92 15.31
N LEU A 103 20.04 8.28 16.45
CA LEU A 103 19.54 8.70 17.76
C LEU A 103 19.96 10.14 18.08
N GLN A 104 21.24 10.48 17.85
CA GLN A 104 21.72 11.83 18.12
C GLN A 104 21.00 12.88 17.27
N GLN A 105 20.78 12.61 15.98
CA GLN A 105 20.06 13.53 15.09
C GLN A 105 18.58 13.67 15.48
N VAL A 106 17.94 12.57 15.87
CA VAL A 106 16.57 12.61 16.38
C VAL A 106 16.48 13.45 17.66
N LEU A 107 17.42 13.32 18.59
CA LEU A 107 17.44 14.15 19.81
C LEU A 107 17.58 15.64 19.48
N ILE A 108 18.48 15.99 18.57
CA ILE A 108 18.70 17.37 18.14
C ILE A 108 17.44 17.96 17.47
N TYR A 109 16.79 17.18 16.60
CA TYR A 109 15.59 17.66 15.90
C TYR A 109 14.38 17.71 16.83
N SER A 110 14.28 16.79 17.81
CA SER A 110 13.27 16.88 18.87
C SER A 110 13.49 18.11 19.76
N ASP A 111 14.72 18.43 20.16
CA ASP A 111 15.06 19.66 20.90
C ASP A 111 14.64 20.91 20.13
N TYR A 112 14.91 20.95 18.82
CA TYR A 112 14.43 22.01 17.95
C TYR A 112 12.90 22.14 17.99
N LEU A 113 12.14 21.06 17.79
CA LEU A 113 10.67 21.10 17.83
C LEU A 113 10.13 21.61 19.18
N ILE A 114 10.73 21.15 20.29
CA ILE A 114 10.42 21.63 21.65
C ILE A 114 10.69 23.12 21.77
N SER A 115 11.83 23.61 21.27
CA SER A 115 12.20 25.03 21.32
C SER A 115 11.22 25.94 20.57
N LYS A 116 10.49 25.40 19.59
CA LYS A 116 9.43 26.10 18.85
C LYS A 116 8.05 25.98 19.52
N GLY A 117 7.96 25.30 20.65
CA GLY A 117 6.73 25.10 21.41
C GLY A 117 5.77 24.11 20.76
N ILE A 118 6.26 23.25 19.87
CA ILE A 118 5.47 22.18 19.25
C ILE A 118 5.36 21.02 20.24
N LYS A 119 4.16 20.48 20.42
CA LYS A 119 3.85 19.52 21.48
C LYS A 119 2.95 18.39 20.99
N MET A 120 2.83 17.34 21.81
CA MET A 120 1.88 16.25 21.57
C MET A 120 0.47 16.79 21.27
N GLY A 121 -0.14 16.27 20.21
CA GLY A 121 -1.44 16.73 19.69
C GLY A 121 -1.35 17.77 18.56
N ASP A 122 -0.19 18.39 18.35
CA ASP A 122 0.07 19.17 17.14
C ASP A 122 0.39 18.25 15.94
N THR A 123 0.21 18.79 14.74
CA THR A 123 0.61 18.15 13.47
C THR A 123 1.74 18.92 12.79
N VAL A 124 2.79 18.20 12.35
CA VAL A 124 3.89 18.76 11.55
C VAL A 124 3.80 18.26 10.10
N CYS A 125 3.74 19.18 9.14
CA CYS A 125 3.79 18.88 7.71
C CYS A 125 5.24 18.73 7.24
N ILE A 126 5.53 17.65 6.53
CA ILE A 126 6.86 17.36 5.98
C ILE A 126 6.75 17.31 4.45
N TYR A 127 7.30 18.33 3.79
CA TYR A 127 7.35 18.48 2.33
C TYR A 127 8.81 18.47 1.87
N MET A 128 9.42 17.28 1.96
CA MET A 128 10.86 17.08 1.77
C MET A 128 11.13 16.12 0.61
N PRO A 129 12.29 16.22 -0.06
CA PRO A 129 12.78 15.17 -0.95
C PRO A 129 13.06 13.86 -0.18
N MET A 130 13.35 12.79 -0.91
CA MET A 130 13.69 11.49 -0.32
C MET A 130 15.13 11.48 0.22
N GLU A 131 15.31 12.05 1.40
CA GLU A 131 16.60 12.19 2.08
C GLU A 131 16.51 11.79 3.57
N PRO A 132 17.64 11.54 4.26
CA PRO A 132 17.63 11.12 5.67
C PRO A 132 16.89 12.06 6.61
N ASN A 133 16.95 13.38 6.38
CA ASN A 133 16.30 14.36 7.24
C ASN A 133 14.78 14.18 7.29
N ALA A 134 14.15 13.74 6.19
CA ALA A 134 12.72 13.46 6.17
C ALA A 134 12.36 12.35 7.17
N LEU A 135 13.16 11.28 7.22
CA LEU A 135 12.99 10.18 8.18
C LEU A 135 13.27 10.64 9.61
N ILE A 136 14.35 11.39 9.82
CA ILE A 136 14.77 11.87 11.15
C ILE A 136 13.69 12.79 11.74
N ILE A 137 13.12 13.70 10.94
CA ILE A 137 12.04 14.58 11.40
C ILE A 137 10.77 13.79 11.71
N SER A 138 10.38 12.80 10.88
CA SER A 138 9.25 11.91 11.20
C SER A 138 9.47 11.14 12.52
N LEU A 139 10.68 10.64 12.76
CA LEU A 139 11.05 9.98 14.02
C LEU A 139 11.08 10.95 15.20
N SER A 140 11.50 12.20 14.99
CA SER A 140 11.51 13.25 16.02
C SER A 140 10.10 13.66 16.41
N CYS A 141 9.16 13.71 15.45
CA CYS A 141 7.74 13.89 15.74
C CYS A 141 7.21 12.70 16.56
N ALA A 142 7.49 11.47 16.12
CA ALA A 142 7.08 10.26 16.83
C ALA A 142 7.69 10.16 18.25
N ARG A 143 8.91 10.66 18.48
CA ARG A 143 9.55 10.73 19.80
C ARG A 143 8.73 11.57 20.77
N LEU A 144 8.16 12.66 20.30
CA LEU A 144 7.44 13.66 21.11
C LEU A 144 5.91 13.45 21.13
N GLY A 145 5.40 12.40 20.49
CA GLY A 145 3.96 12.19 20.33
C GLY A 145 3.30 13.21 19.39
N ILE A 146 4.07 13.87 18.52
CA ILE A 146 3.57 14.79 17.50
C ILE A 146 3.17 13.96 16.28
N SER A 147 1.98 14.20 15.74
CA SER A 147 1.57 13.56 14.48
C SER A 147 2.30 14.22 13.32
N HIS A 148 2.83 13.44 12.38
CA HIS A 148 3.40 13.99 11.15
C HIS A 148 2.50 13.73 9.95
N THR A 149 2.57 14.60 8.94
CA THR A 149 1.92 14.41 7.64
C THR A 149 2.92 14.66 6.53
N VAL A 150 3.35 13.58 5.88
CA VAL A 150 4.32 13.68 4.78
C VAL A 150 3.58 13.92 3.47
N VAL A 151 4.02 14.94 2.75
CA VAL A 151 3.47 15.33 1.45
C VAL A 151 4.54 15.10 0.39
N PHE A 152 4.20 14.33 -0.66
CA PHE A 152 5.10 14.04 -1.76
C PHE A 152 5.59 15.32 -2.44
N GLY A 153 6.91 15.47 -2.58
CA GLY A 153 7.58 16.69 -3.05
C GLY A 153 7.30 17.11 -4.50
N GLY A 154 6.61 16.29 -5.28
CA GLY A 154 6.12 16.66 -6.61
C GLY A 154 4.70 17.23 -6.63
N PHE A 155 3.99 17.29 -5.50
CA PHE A 155 2.64 17.85 -5.47
C PHE A 155 2.61 19.37 -5.65
N SER A 156 1.51 19.87 -6.22
CA SER A 156 1.29 21.30 -6.41
C SER A 156 1.09 22.04 -5.10
N ALA A 157 1.26 23.36 -5.16
CA ALA A 157 0.99 24.28 -4.07
C ALA A 157 -0.42 24.13 -3.48
N GLU A 158 -1.43 23.94 -4.33
CA GLU A 158 -2.82 23.66 -3.91
C GLU A 158 -2.91 22.34 -3.14
N SER A 159 -2.31 21.28 -3.70
CA SER A 159 -2.29 19.96 -3.05
C SER A 159 -1.58 19.99 -1.69
N LEU A 160 -0.50 20.76 -1.55
CA LEU A 160 0.19 20.97 -0.27
C LEU A 160 -0.68 21.78 0.70
N SER A 161 -1.32 22.85 0.21
CA SER A 161 -2.14 23.76 1.03
C SER A 161 -3.33 23.05 1.66
N VAL A 162 -4.11 22.31 0.84
CA VAL A 162 -5.28 21.56 1.30
C VAL A 162 -4.91 20.52 2.38
N ARG A 163 -3.71 19.92 2.29
CA ARG A 163 -3.24 18.94 3.27
C ARG A 163 -2.81 19.62 4.57
N MET A 164 -2.16 20.78 4.50
CA MET A 164 -1.82 21.57 5.69
C MET A 164 -3.07 22.06 6.42
N GLU A 165 -4.08 22.54 5.68
CA GLU A 165 -5.40 22.92 6.21
C GLU A 165 -6.09 21.74 6.89
N ASP A 166 -6.27 20.64 6.16
CA ASP A 166 -7.10 19.52 6.63
C ASP A 166 -6.48 18.85 7.87
N SER A 167 -5.15 18.77 7.93
CA SER A 167 -4.40 18.16 9.04
C SER A 167 -4.12 19.10 10.22
N ASP A 168 -4.56 20.35 10.18
CA ASP A 168 -4.25 21.37 11.19
C ASP A 168 -2.74 21.53 11.44
N SER A 169 -1.95 21.50 10.35
CA SER A 169 -0.49 21.58 10.44
C SER A 169 -0.05 22.91 11.05
N VAL A 170 0.73 22.83 12.14
CA VAL A 170 1.25 24.01 12.85
C VAL A 170 2.66 24.40 12.40
N TRP A 171 3.37 23.47 11.77
CA TRP A 171 4.72 23.68 11.28
C TRP A 171 4.93 22.98 9.94
N LEU A 172 5.69 23.61 9.05
CA LEU A 172 6.08 23.05 7.76
C LEU A 172 7.59 22.83 7.73
N ILE A 173 8.01 21.64 7.33
CA ILE A 173 9.40 21.26 7.13
C ILE A 173 9.60 21.06 5.63
N THR A 174 10.51 21.81 5.01
CA THR A 174 10.76 21.77 3.56
C THR A 174 12.23 21.92 3.23
N ALA A 175 12.63 21.62 1.99
CA ALA A 175 13.94 21.96 1.44
C ALA A 175 13.86 23.22 0.57
N ASP A 176 15.00 23.83 0.23
CA ASP A 176 15.05 24.89 -0.77
C ASP A 176 14.89 24.32 -2.20
N TYR A 177 15.70 23.31 -2.54
CA TYR A 177 15.66 22.55 -3.78
C TYR A 177 16.17 21.12 -3.55
N THR A 178 16.00 20.28 -4.54
CA THR A 178 16.70 18.99 -4.65
C THR A 178 17.12 18.74 -6.09
N TYR A 179 18.04 17.81 -6.30
CA TYR A 179 18.30 17.24 -7.62
C TYR A 179 17.64 15.88 -7.71
N ARG A 180 16.93 15.65 -8.82
CA ARG A 180 16.30 14.38 -9.12
C ARG A 180 16.36 14.11 -10.61
N GLY A 181 17.00 13.02 -10.99
CA GLY A 181 17.20 12.69 -12.40
C GLY A 181 18.01 13.76 -13.14
N GLY A 182 18.97 14.40 -12.44
CA GLY A 182 19.78 15.51 -12.96
C GLY A 182 19.03 16.84 -13.07
N LYS A 183 17.73 16.87 -12.77
CA LYS A 183 16.92 18.10 -12.80
C LYS A 183 16.85 18.72 -11.43
N LYS A 184 17.07 20.03 -11.35
CA LYS A 184 16.82 20.81 -10.14
C LYS A 184 15.31 20.99 -9.96
N ILE A 185 14.78 20.55 -8.83
CA ILE A 185 13.38 20.75 -8.43
C ILE A 185 13.36 21.83 -7.34
N ASP A 186 12.65 22.92 -7.60
CA ASP A 186 12.47 24.05 -6.68
C ASP A 186 11.27 23.81 -5.77
N TYR A 187 11.54 23.70 -4.46
CA TYR A 187 10.50 23.48 -3.46
C TYR A 187 9.94 24.81 -2.95
N LEU A 188 10.77 25.86 -2.83
CA LEU A 188 10.39 27.13 -2.20
C LEU A 188 9.30 27.86 -2.96
N ASN A 189 9.38 27.91 -4.29
CA ASN A 189 8.33 28.57 -5.07
C ASN A 189 6.98 27.88 -4.86
N ASN A 190 6.97 26.55 -4.77
CA ASN A 190 5.75 25.79 -4.48
C ASN A 190 5.25 26.07 -3.05
N VAL A 191 6.15 26.17 -2.07
CA VAL A 191 5.83 26.49 -0.67
C VAL A 191 5.27 27.92 -0.54
N VAL A 192 5.88 28.92 -1.17
CA VAL A 192 5.38 30.30 -1.18
C VAL A 192 3.94 30.34 -1.68
N ASN A 193 3.68 29.75 -2.84
CA ASN A 193 2.35 29.69 -3.43
C ASN A 193 1.37 28.92 -2.52
N SER A 194 1.83 27.83 -1.90
CA SER A 194 0.99 27.01 -1.02
C SER A 194 0.54 27.76 0.23
N VAL A 195 1.46 28.49 0.86
CA VAL A 195 1.17 29.29 2.05
C VAL A 195 0.26 30.47 1.72
N GLU A 196 0.42 31.09 0.54
CA GLU A 196 -0.49 32.13 0.05
C GLU A 196 -1.91 31.59 -0.16
N ILE A 197 -2.05 30.44 -0.83
CA ILE A 197 -3.33 29.75 -1.00
C ILE A 197 -3.96 29.45 0.37
N LEU A 198 -3.18 28.90 1.30
CA LEU A 198 -3.66 28.55 2.65
C LEU A 198 -4.24 29.77 3.36
N LYS A 199 -3.56 30.93 3.29
CA LYS A 199 -4.02 32.18 3.89
C LYS A 199 -5.28 32.74 3.25
N ASN A 200 -5.40 32.60 1.93
CA ASN A 200 -6.56 33.10 1.19
C ASN A 200 -7.80 32.23 1.46
N ASN A 201 -7.62 30.92 1.63
CA ASN A 201 -8.71 29.97 1.82
C ASN A 201 -9.11 29.81 3.30
N VAL A 202 -8.18 29.99 4.24
CA VAL A 202 -8.41 29.73 5.68
C VAL A 202 -8.28 31.01 6.50
N LYS A 203 -9.36 31.38 7.18
CA LYS A 203 -9.34 32.48 8.15
C LYS A 203 -8.52 32.06 9.37
N ASN A 204 -7.37 32.73 9.60
CA ASN A 204 -6.41 32.44 10.66
C ASN A 204 -5.80 31.01 10.58
N PRO A 205 -4.95 30.72 9.57
CA PRO A 205 -4.35 29.40 9.44
C PRO A 205 -3.47 29.06 10.66
N LEU A 206 -3.44 27.78 11.05
CA LEU A 206 -2.69 27.30 12.21
C LEU A 206 -1.18 27.21 11.99
N LEU A 207 -0.72 27.33 10.74
CA LEU A 207 0.70 27.28 10.38
C LEU A 207 1.46 28.45 11.02
N LYS A 208 2.25 28.15 12.06
CA LYS A 208 3.03 29.13 12.83
C LYS A 208 4.40 29.35 12.25
N GLY A 209 5.04 28.33 11.71
CA GLY A 209 6.40 28.46 11.20
C GLY A 209 6.82 27.45 10.16
N ILE A 210 7.96 27.73 9.55
CA ILE A 210 8.56 26.95 8.48
C ILE A 210 10.04 26.73 8.82
N LEU A 211 10.51 25.48 8.71
CA LEU A 211 11.93 25.15 8.71
C LEU A 211 12.35 24.78 7.28
N ILE A 212 13.37 25.47 6.77
CA ILE A 212 13.95 25.21 5.44
C ILE A 212 15.31 24.52 5.58
N PHE A 213 15.41 23.32 5.02
CA PHE A 213 16.65 22.60 4.78
C PHE A 213 17.34 23.17 3.55
N ASN A 214 18.66 23.36 3.64
CA ASN A 214 19.52 24.01 2.64
C ASN A 214 19.17 25.51 2.42
N LYS A 215 20.20 26.36 2.33
CA LYS A 215 20.04 27.83 2.31
C LYS A 215 20.55 28.49 1.03
N GLU A 216 21.09 27.71 0.10
CA GLU A 216 21.89 28.23 -1.01
C GLU A 216 21.05 29.05 -2.01
N ASN A 217 19.73 28.80 -2.11
CA ASN A 217 18.88 29.43 -3.13
C ASN A 217 17.72 30.27 -2.59
N ILE A 218 17.71 30.63 -1.30
CA ILE A 218 16.65 31.51 -0.79
C ILE A 218 16.93 32.96 -1.23
N SER A 219 16.26 33.39 -2.31
CA SER A 219 16.32 34.79 -2.74
C SER A 219 15.74 35.72 -1.67
N GLY A 220 16.20 36.98 -1.62
CA GLY A 220 15.68 37.96 -0.67
C GLY A 220 14.17 38.19 -0.80
N GLU A 221 13.62 38.06 -2.02
CA GLU A 221 12.19 38.16 -2.27
C GLU A 221 11.41 36.98 -1.68
N ILE A 222 11.85 35.74 -1.95
CA ILE A 222 11.22 34.51 -1.41
C ILE A 222 11.27 34.53 0.12
N PHE A 223 12.43 34.87 0.69
CA PHE A 223 12.58 34.98 2.14
C PHE A 223 11.60 35.98 2.74
N LEU A 224 11.46 37.16 2.13
CA LEU A 224 10.55 38.19 2.62
C LEU A 224 9.07 37.78 2.52
N LYS A 225 8.67 37.12 1.42
CA LYS A 225 7.31 36.58 1.25
C LYS A 225 6.97 35.57 2.34
N LEU A 226 7.86 34.61 2.61
CA LEU A 226 7.65 33.60 3.64
C LEU A 226 7.68 34.21 5.04
N LYS A 227 8.64 35.10 5.33
CA LYS A 227 8.76 35.77 6.63
C LYS A 227 7.53 36.62 6.98
N ASN A 228 6.90 37.25 5.98
CA ASN A 228 5.64 37.97 6.17
C ASN A 228 4.43 37.02 6.25
N SER A 229 4.63 35.74 5.89
CA SER A 229 3.56 34.75 5.85
C SER A 229 3.41 33.97 7.15
N VAL A 230 4.50 33.70 7.87
CA VAL A 230 4.48 32.92 9.11
C VAL A 230 5.16 33.66 10.26
N SER A 231 4.86 33.26 11.50
CA SER A 231 5.46 33.90 12.68
C SER A 231 6.93 33.56 12.86
N THR A 232 7.38 32.42 12.34
CA THR A 232 8.78 31.98 12.42
C THR A 232 9.23 31.36 11.11
N LEU A 233 10.36 31.81 10.59
CA LEU A 233 11.02 31.23 9.43
C LEU A 233 12.45 30.86 9.85
N ASP A 234 12.71 29.57 9.96
CA ASP A 234 13.99 29.01 10.38
C ASP A 234 14.68 28.28 9.23
N THR A 235 15.98 28.08 9.40
CA THR A 235 16.81 27.22 8.56
C THR A 235 17.57 26.22 9.42
N LEU A 236 18.34 25.33 8.80
CA LEU A 236 19.27 24.42 9.51
C LEU A 236 20.17 25.11 10.54
N GLU A 237 20.56 26.37 10.32
CA GLU A 237 21.39 27.14 11.27
C GLU A 237 20.68 27.40 12.61
N ASN A 238 19.34 27.37 12.62
CA ASN A 238 18.52 27.57 13.81
C ASN A 238 18.35 26.28 14.64
N ILE A 239 18.75 25.13 14.10
CA ILE A 239 18.77 23.88 14.84
C ILE A 239 20.02 23.87 15.73
N SER A 240 19.81 23.62 17.03
CA SER A 240 20.86 23.54 18.03
C SER A 240 21.99 22.62 17.57
N GLN A 241 23.23 23.10 17.64
CA GLN A 241 24.41 22.28 17.38
C GLN A 241 24.87 21.52 18.63
N ASN A 242 24.03 21.42 19.67
CA ASN A 242 24.36 20.67 20.87
C ASN A 242 24.42 19.17 20.56
N LYS A 243 25.63 18.67 20.30
CA LYS A 243 25.91 17.27 20.00
C LYS A 243 25.99 16.37 21.23
N ASN A 244 25.77 16.91 22.44
CA ASN A 244 25.86 16.18 23.70
C ASN A 244 24.50 15.87 24.33
N LEU A 245 23.38 16.07 23.61
CA LEU A 245 22.06 15.67 24.07
C LEU A 245 21.99 14.16 24.30
N SER A 246 21.36 13.76 25.39
CA SER A 246 21.12 12.38 25.77
C SER A 246 19.64 12.05 25.78
N VAL A 247 19.31 10.76 25.90
CA VAL A 247 17.92 10.30 26.06
C VAL A 247 17.28 10.75 27.37
N GLN A 248 18.08 11.19 28.35
CA GLN A 248 17.59 11.78 29.59
C GLN A 248 17.16 13.24 29.41
N ASP A 249 17.85 13.98 28.53
CA ASP A 249 17.52 15.39 28.25
C ASP A 249 16.20 15.48 27.48
N ILE A 250 16.05 14.65 26.44
CA ILE A 250 14.85 14.56 25.62
C ILE A 250 14.31 13.13 25.67
N PRO A 251 13.57 12.72 26.71
CA PRO A 251 13.01 11.37 26.79
C PRO A 251 11.91 11.15 25.74
N CYS A 252 11.74 9.89 25.32
CA CYS A 252 10.57 9.51 24.53
C CYS A 252 9.29 9.77 25.33
N VAL A 253 8.34 10.47 24.73
CA VAL A 253 7.01 10.71 25.33
C VAL A 253 6.16 9.46 25.14
N PRO A 254 5.73 8.77 26.22
CA PRO A 254 4.77 7.69 26.12
C PRO A 254 3.45 8.21 25.56
N VAL A 255 2.90 7.52 24.57
CA VAL A 255 1.58 7.81 24.01
C VAL A 255 0.68 6.59 24.13
N PRO A 256 -0.65 6.75 24.28
CA PRO A 256 -1.58 5.64 24.18
C PRO A 256 -1.39 4.86 22.87
N SER A 257 -1.63 3.56 22.87
CA SER A 257 -1.55 2.72 21.66
C SER A 257 -2.32 3.27 20.46
N GLU A 258 -3.48 3.87 20.72
CA GLU A 258 -4.39 4.47 19.74
C GLU A 258 -4.09 5.94 19.42
N HIS A 259 -3.00 6.49 19.95
CA HIS A 259 -2.51 7.82 19.57
C HIS A 259 -2.18 7.85 18.07
N THR A 260 -2.56 8.95 17.40
CA THR A 260 -2.28 9.13 15.98
C THR A 260 -0.78 9.31 15.75
N LEU A 261 -0.17 8.35 15.05
CA LEU A 261 1.24 8.43 14.67
C LEU A 261 1.44 9.40 13.50
N PHE A 262 0.62 9.27 12.46
CA PHE A 262 0.68 10.11 11.28
C PHE A 262 -0.65 10.19 10.53
N HIS A 263 -0.76 11.21 9.70
CA HIS A 263 -1.77 11.34 8.65
C HIS A 263 -1.11 11.14 7.29
N LEU A 264 -1.73 10.34 6.41
CA LEU A 264 -1.26 10.20 5.03
C LEU A 264 -2.41 10.37 4.05
N TYR A 265 -2.23 11.31 3.13
CA TYR A 265 -3.29 11.75 2.22
C TYR A 265 -3.28 11.00 0.90
N THR A 266 -4.41 10.35 0.57
CA THR A 266 -4.62 9.71 -0.73
C THR A 266 -5.59 10.51 -1.60
N SER A 267 -5.45 10.38 -2.92
CA SER A 267 -6.46 10.89 -3.86
C SER A 267 -7.76 10.07 -3.73
N GLY A 268 -8.90 10.74 -3.69
CA GLY A 268 -10.22 10.11 -3.80
C GLY A 268 -10.65 10.02 -5.27
N SER A 269 -11.54 9.08 -5.60
CA SER A 269 -12.18 8.99 -6.93
C SER A 269 -13.07 10.21 -7.20
N THR A 270 -13.69 10.77 -6.16
CA THR A 270 -14.49 12.00 -6.20
C THR A 270 -14.29 12.80 -4.89
N GLY A 271 -13.83 14.05 -4.97
CA GLY A 271 -13.76 15.00 -3.83
C GLY A 271 -12.38 15.25 -3.20
N LYS A 272 -12.35 16.01 -2.09
CA LYS A 272 -11.12 16.40 -1.34
C LYS A 272 -10.25 15.17 -1.01
N PRO A 273 -8.90 15.30 -0.97
CA PRO A 273 -8.01 14.22 -0.54
C PRO A 273 -8.44 13.59 0.80
N LYS A 274 -8.22 12.28 0.97
CA LYS A 274 -8.56 11.56 2.21
C LYS A 274 -7.32 11.50 3.10
N GLY A 275 -7.28 12.27 4.18
CA GLY A 275 -6.22 12.16 5.19
C GLY A 275 -6.45 10.94 6.07
N LEU A 276 -5.76 9.82 5.81
CA LEU A 276 -5.92 8.59 6.59
C LEU A 276 -5.07 8.66 7.85
N SER A 277 -5.70 8.46 9.02
CA SER A 277 -5.01 8.46 10.31
C SER A 277 -4.65 7.05 10.73
N HIS A 278 -3.37 6.82 11.04
CA HIS A 278 -2.88 5.55 11.57
C HIS A 278 -2.51 5.68 13.05
N SER A 279 -2.92 4.69 13.85
CA SER A 279 -2.60 4.60 15.28
C SER A 279 -1.13 4.25 15.50
N THR A 280 -0.63 4.31 16.73
CA THR A 280 0.80 4.07 17.02
C THR A 280 1.11 2.58 17.13
N ALA A 281 0.52 1.87 18.10
CA ALA A 281 0.91 0.48 18.38
C ALA A 281 0.47 -0.48 17.28
N GLY A 282 -0.77 -0.37 16.82
CA GLY A 282 -1.33 -1.25 15.80
C GLY A 282 -0.61 -1.15 14.46
N TYR A 283 -0.35 0.08 14.00
CA TYR A 283 0.42 0.33 12.78
C TYR A 283 1.86 -0.19 12.89
N LEU A 284 2.56 0.13 13.98
CA LEU A 284 3.96 -0.23 14.17
C LEU A 284 4.15 -1.75 14.21
N LEU A 285 3.24 -2.46 14.93
CA LEU A 285 3.22 -3.92 14.95
C LEU A 285 3.06 -4.47 13.54
N TYR A 286 2.05 -3.96 12.82
CA TYR A 286 1.71 -4.51 11.52
C TYR A 286 2.82 -4.29 10.50
N ALA A 287 3.40 -3.09 10.44
CA ALA A 287 4.55 -2.79 9.58
C ALA A 287 5.77 -3.66 9.91
N ALA A 288 6.09 -3.87 11.19
CA ALA A 288 7.19 -4.73 11.60
C ALA A 288 6.93 -6.21 11.26
N LEU A 289 5.71 -6.69 11.52
CA LEU A 289 5.33 -8.09 11.31
C LEU A 289 5.29 -8.45 9.81
N THR A 290 4.70 -7.59 8.96
CA THR A 290 4.69 -7.82 7.51
C THR A 290 6.09 -7.70 6.92
N THR A 291 6.90 -6.76 7.41
CA THR A 291 8.30 -6.65 6.98
C THR A 291 9.06 -7.93 7.32
N LEU A 292 8.93 -8.42 8.55
CA LEU A 292 9.61 -9.63 9.01
C LEU A 292 9.21 -10.88 8.22
N VAL A 293 7.91 -11.12 8.08
CA VAL A 293 7.38 -12.40 7.59
C VAL A 293 7.30 -12.45 6.07
N CYS A 294 6.81 -11.40 5.40
CA CYS A 294 6.65 -11.42 3.93
C CYS A 294 8.01 -11.42 3.22
N PHE A 295 9.00 -10.75 3.80
CA PHE A 295 10.32 -10.59 3.18
C PHE A 295 11.40 -11.49 3.79
N ASP A 296 11.09 -12.36 4.76
CA ASP A 296 12.08 -13.23 5.41
C ASP A 296 13.31 -12.46 5.96
N ILE A 297 13.02 -11.45 6.76
CA ILE A 297 14.07 -10.58 7.31
C ILE A 297 14.91 -11.33 8.34
N GLN A 298 16.21 -11.26 8.13
CA GLN A 298 17.27 -11.80 8.95
C GLN A 298 18.14 -10.68 9.54
N GLU A 299 18.98 -11.04 10.50
CA GLU A 299 19.96 -10.09 11.03
C GLU A 299 21.00 -9.72 9.98
N GLY A 300 21.33 -8.43 9.94
CA GLY A 300 22.33 -7.91 9.01
C GLY A 300 21.77 -7.62 7.62
N ASP A 301 20.50 -7.94 7.38
CA ASP A 301 19.84 -7.56 6.14
C ASP A 301 19.82 -6.05 5.93
N ARG A 302 19.94 -5.71 4.64
CA ARG A 302 19.83 -4.37 4.08
C ARG A 302 18.61 -4.35 3.18
N PHE A 303 17.61 -3.56 3.55
CA PHE A 303 16.33 -3.48 2.88
C PHE A 303 16.29 -2.28 1.96
N PHE A 304 16.34 -2.52 0.64
CA PHE A 304 16.29 -1.46 -0.36
C PHE A 304 14.88 -1.37 -0.94
N CYS A 305 14.09 -0.43 -0.42
CA CYS A 305 12.84 -0.03 -1.02
C CYS A 305 13.02 1.27 -1.82
N THR A 306 12.63 1.26 -3.09
CA THR A 306 12.78 2.42 -4.00
C THR A 306 11.66 3.46 -3.84
N ALA A 307 10.73 3.25 -2.90
CA ALA A 307 9.61 4.13 -2.69
C ALA A 307 9.98 5.39 -1.91
N GLU A 308 9.25 6.46 -2.15
CA GLU A 308 9.39 7.69 -1.38
C GLU A 308 8.53 7.70 -0.11
N LEU A 309 8.95 8.51 0.85
CA LEU A 309 8.25 8.71 2.12
C LEU A 309 6.85 9.33 1.93
N GLY A 310 6.59 10.11 0.87
CA GLY A 310 5.25 10.65 0.58
C GLY A 310 4.17 9.59 0.28
N TRP A 311 4.54 8.31 0.24
CA TRP A 311 3.66 7.18 0.01
C TRP A 311 3.66 6.21 1.20
N ILE A 312 2.61 5.38 1.30
CA ILE A 312 2.52 4.42 2.40
C ILE A 312 3.63 3.38 2.37
N THR A 313 4.14 3.04 1.17
CA THR A 313 5.29 2.15 0.98
C THR A 313 6.54 2.71 1.65
N GLY A 314 6.81 4.01 1.52
CA GLY A 314 7.92 4.65 2.22
C GLY A 314 7.73 4.67 3.74
N HIS A 315 6.53 5.00 4.21
CA HIS A 315 6.23 4.97 5.66
C HIS A 315 6.47 3.57 6.26
N SER A 316 5.93 2.53 5.60
CA SER A 316 5.88 1.19 6.17
C SER A 316 7.18 0.41 5.94
N TYR A 317 7.80 0.56 4.77
CA TYR A 317 8.90 -0.29 4.31
C TYR A 317 10.21 0.45 4.00
N VAL A 318 10.26 1.78 4.17
CA VAL A 318 11.53 2.51 4.27
C VAL A 318 11.76 2.98 5.72
N LEU A 319 10.72 3.52 6.38
CA LEU A 319 10.83 4.07 7.72
C LEU A 319 10.53 3.04 8.82
N TYR A 320 9.26 2.73 9.07
CA TYR A 320 8.85 2.08 10.33
C TYR A 320 9.17 0.59 10.40
N GLY A 321 8.84 -0.20 9.38
CA GLY A 321 9.07 -1.66 9.40
C GLY A 321 10.53 -2.04 9.61
N PRO A 322 11.45 -1.63 8.71
CA PRO A 322 12.87 -1.92 8.83
C PRO A 322 13.49 -1.42 10.14
N LEU A 323 13.26 -0.15 10.50
CA LEU A 323 13.88 0.43 11.69
C LEU A 323 13.32 -0.17 12.98
N THR A 324 12.03 -0.52 13.03
CA THR A 324 11.45 -1.25 14.17
C THR A 324 12.13 -2.61 14.35
N LEU A 325 12.42 -3.32 13.28
CA LEU A 325 13.15 -4.60 13.33
C LEU A 325 14.66 -4.43 13.59
N GLY A 326 15.16 -3.21 13.65
CA GLY A 326 16.58 -2.93 13.86
C GLY A 326 17.44 -3.23 12.65
N ILE A 327 16.88 -3.32 11.44
CA ILE A 327 17.63 -3.63 10.20
C ILE A 327 18.01 -2.37 9.43
N THR A 328 18.99 -2.50 8.54
CA THR A 328 19.46 -1.37 7.73
C THR A 328 18.46 -1.06 6.62
N THR A 329 17.98 0.17 6.54
CA THR A 329 17.12 0.65 5.45
C THR A 329 17.93 1.47 4.44
N VAL A 330 17.61 1.34 3.15
CA VAL A 330 18.21 2.16 2.09
C VAL A 330 17.24 3.28 1.69
N VAL A 331 17.70 4.52 1.80
CA VAL A 331 17.01 5.73 1.36
C VAL A 331 17.58 6.11 -0.01
N PHE A 332 16.77 6.03 -1.05
CA PHE A 332 17.20 6.31 -2.42
C PHE A 332 16.67 7.66 -2.88
N GLY A 333 17.56 8.66 -2.96
CA GLY A 333 17.24 10.02 -3.39
C GLY A 333 17.23 10.22 -4.91
N GLY A 334 17.73 9.23 -5.67
CA GLY A 334 17.85 9.30 -7.14
C GLY A 334 16.63 8.79 -7.91
N VAL A 335 16.81 8.70 -9.24
CA VAL A 335 15.87 8.04 -10.16
C VAL A 335 16.49 6.72 -10.64
N PRO A 336 15.76 5.59 -10.71
CA PRO A 336 16.32 4.28 -11.06
C PRO A 336 17.04 4.17 -12.42
N VAL A 337 16.87 5.16 -13.30
CA VAL A 337 17.43 5.23 -14.66
C VAL A 337 18.31 6.47 -14.91
N TYR A 338 18.73 7.17 -13.85
CA TYR A 338 19.61 8.32 -13.96
C TYR A 338 20.95 8.08 -13.23
N PRO A 339 22.12 8.35 -13.84
CA PRO A 339 22.32 8.99 -15.14
C PRO A 339 21.99 8.10 -16.35
N ASP A 340 21.83 6.80 -16.13
CA ASP A 340 21.51 5.82 -17.16
C ASP A 340 20.74 4.62 -16.58
N ALA A 341 20.28 3.72 -17.45
CA ALA A 341 19.45 2.57 -17.09
C ALA A 341 20.13 1.53 -16.18
N LEU A 342 21.46 1.61 -15.99
CA LEU A 342 22.21 0.72 -15.09
C LEU A 342 22.33 1.27 -13.67
N ARG A 343 21.81 2.49 -13.41
CA ARG A 343 21.86 3.12 -12.08
C ARG A 343 21.49 2.17 -10.96
N LEU A 344 20.30 1.55 -11.02
CA LEU A 344 19.84 0.68 -9.94
C LEU A 344 20.75 -0.54 -9.73
N PHE A 345 21.32 -1.09 -10.80
CA PHE A 345 22.26 -2.22 -10.73
C PHE A 345 23.57 -1.80 -10.05
N ARG A 346 24.12 -0.63 -10.38
CA ARG A 346 25.31 -0.07 -9.70
C ARG A 346 25.04 0.22 -8.23
N SER A 347 23.85 0.75 -7.91
CA SER A 347 23.42 0.95 -6.52
C SER A 347 23.43 -0.37 -5.75
N ILE A 348 22.92 -1.46 -6.32
CA ILE A 348 22.94 -2.79 -5.70
C ILE A 348 24.37 -3.28 -5.49
N GLN A 349 25.24 -3.18 -6.49
CA GLN A 349 26.64 -3.61 -6.36
C GLN A 349 27.38 -2.82 -5.26
N ARG A 350 27.11 -1.51 -5.15
CA ARG A 350 27.78 -0.62 -4.19
C ARG A 350 27.24 -0.81 -2.77
N ILE A 351 25.93 -0.81 -2.62
CA ILE A 351 25.23 -0.87 -1.32
C ILE A 351 25.16 -2.31 -0.79
N LYS A 352 25.19 -3.29 -1.68
CA LYS A 352 25.00 -4.73 -1.40
C LYS A 352 23.73 -5.01 -0.59
N PRO A 353 22.56 -4.53 -1.04
CA PRO A 353 21.30 -4.82 -0.39
C PRO A 353 20.99 -6.31 -0.49
N THR A 354 20.27 -6.81 0.50
CA THR A 354 19.75 -8.19 0.53
C THR A 354 18.35 -8.29 -0.04
N HIS A 355 17.60 -7.20 -0.02
CA HIS A 355 16.23 -7.11 -0.49
C HIS A 355 16.12 -5.93 -1.44
N LEU A 356 15.44 -6.13 -2.56
CA LEU A 356 15.01 -5.04 -3.45
C LEU A 356 13.48 -5.04 -3.53
N TYR A 357 12.86 -3.95 -3.13
CA TYR A 357 11.41 -3.78 -3.14
C TYR A 357 11.03 -2.56 -3.97
N THR A 358 10.37 -2.78 -5.11
CA THR A 358 10.13 -1.74 -6.12
C THR A 358 8.78 -1.89 -6.80
N ALA A 359 8.33 -0.86 -7.52
CA ALA A 359 7.07 -0.90 -8.25
C ALA A 359 7.24 -1.57 -9.63
N PRO A 360 6.22 -2.28 -10.16
CA PRO A 360 6.22 -2.80 -11.53
C PRO A 360 6.54 -1.75 -12.60
N THR A 361 6.13 -0.50 -12.39
CA THR A 361 6.47 0.58 -13.32
C THR A 361 7.96 0.86 -13.41
N VAL A 362 8.70 0.77 -12.30
CA VAL A 362 10.17 0.89 -12.32
C VAL A 362 10.78 -0.29 -13.07
N ILE A 363 10.26 -1.50 -12.85
CA ILE A 363 10.70 -2.71 -13.55
C ILE A 363 10.52 -2.56 -15.06
N ARG A 364 9.33 -2.13 -15.52
CA ARG A 364 9.05 -1.89 -16.95
C ARG A 364 9.87 -0.76 -17.53
N LEU A 365 10.10 0.32 -16.77
CA LEU A 365 10.96 1.43 -17.19
C LEU A 365 12.38 0.93 -17.44
N LEU A 366 12.96 0.16 -16.52
CA LEU A 366 14.28 -0.46 -16.69
C LEU A 366 14.32 -1.40 -17.90
N GLN A 367 13.30 -2.27 -18.03
CA GLN A 367 13.17 -3.17 -19.16
C GLN A 367 13.15 -2.43 -20.50
N LYS A 368 12.43 -1.30 -20.59
CA LYS A 368 12.37 -0.46 -21.79
C LYS A 368 13.67 0.28 -22.07
N SER A 369 14.35 0.74 -21.02
CA SER A 369 15.54 1.59 -21.14
C SER A 369 16.83 0.83 -21.41
N LEU A 370 16.84 -0.49 -21.26
CA LEU A 370 18.01 -1.33 -21.56
C LEU A 370 18.01 -1.77 -23.04
N PRO A 371 19.17 -1.91 -23.70
CA PRO A 371 19.25 -2.27 -25.12
C PRO A 371 18.62 -3.63 -25.48
N ASP A 372 18.04 -3.78 -26.67
CA ASP A 372 17.33 -5.01 -27.12
C ASP A 372 18.12 -6.32 -27.01
N CYS A 373 19.46 -6.27 -27.11
CA CYS A 373 20.35 -7.43 -26.89
C CYS A 373 20.38 -7.94 -25.44
N LEU A 374 19.83 -7.16 -24.51
CA LEU A 374 19.56 -7.46 -23.11
C LEU A 374 18.05 -7.58 -22.80
N VAL A 375 17.17 -7.43 -23.78
CA VAL A 375 15.72 -7.33 -23.52
C VAL A 375 14.90 -8.43 -24.19
N LYS A 376 15.42 -9.18 -25.17
CA LYS A 376 14.64 -10.28 -25.75
C LYS A 376 14.34 -11.35 -24.70
N PRO A 377 13.06 -11.52 -24.30
CA PRO A 377 12.60 -12.75 -23.70
C PRO A 377 12.68 -13.84 -24.77
N TYR A 378 12.87 -15.08 -24.33
CA TYR A 378 12.71 -16.28 -25.14
C TYR A 378 11.49 -16.19 -26.07
N ASP A 379 11.67 -16.58 -27.34
CA ASP A 379 10.60 -16.70 -28.32
C ASP A 379 9.66 -17.82 -27.87
N ILE A 380 8.47 -17.48 -27.34
CA ILE A 380 7.45 -18.48 -26.98
C ILE A 380 6.65 -18.85 -28.24
N THR A 381 7.37 -19.20 -29.30
CA THR A 381 6.79 -19.77 -30.52
C THR A 381 7.23 -21.23 -30.62
N GLU A 382 6.21 -22.10 -30.58
CA GLU A 382 6.26 -23.52 -30.94
C GLU A 382 6.97 -24.49 -29.98
N SER A 383 6.26 -24.87 -28.91
CA SER A 383 6.03 -26.31 -28.70
C SER A 383 4.53 -26.56 -28.53
N ASN A 384 3.90 -26.96 -29.62
CA ASN A 384 2.62 -27.64 -29.59
C ASN A 384 2.82 -28.96 -28.83
N ASN A 385 2.33 -29.04 -27.60
CA ASN A 385 1.44 -30.10 -27.10
C ASN A 385 1.34 -30.06 -25.56
N ASP A 386 0.10 -30.02 -25.08
CA ASP A 386 -0.36 -30.32 -23.73
C ASP A 386 0.20 -29.51 -22.53
N LEU A 387 -0.40 -28.32 -22.33
CA LEU A 387 -0.68 -27.83 -20.98
C LEU A 387 -2.14 -28.12 -20.64
N SER A 388 -2.46 -29.41 -20.50
CA SER A 388 -3.57 -29.82 -19.65
C SER A 388 -3.09 -29.77 -18.19
N PRO A 389 -3.96 -29.48 -17.20
CA PRO A 389 -3.59 -29.54 -15.81
C PRO A 389 -3.31 -31.01 -15.47
N ALA A 390 -2.04 -31.40 -15.48
CA ALA A 390 -1.63 -32.74 -15.09
C ALA A 390 -1.90 -32.93 -13.59
N VAL A 391 -3.04 -33.58 -13.32
CA VAL A 391 -3.29 -34.31 -12.08
C VAL A 391 -2.32 -35.49 -12.11
N ASP A 392 -1.20 -35.39 -11.39
CA ASP A 392 -0.37 -36.57 -11.09
C ASP A 392 0.01 -36.60 -9.62
N HIS A 393 -0.52 -37.63 -8.96
CA HIS A 393 -0.10 -38.12 -7.66
C HIS A 393 1.41 -38.40 -7.64
N VAL A 394 2.13 -37.98 -6.57
CA VAL A 394 3.34 -38.70 -6.16
C VAL A 394 3.47 -38.73 -4.62
N PRO A 395 3.72 -39.92 -4.02
CA PRO A 395 3.97 -40.12 -2.59
C PRO A 395 5.40 -39.71 -2.17
N ASN A 396 5.54 -39.35 -0.89
CA ASN A 396 6.75 -39.43 -0.05
C ASN A 396 8.11 -39.61 -0.78
N SER A 397 8.81 -38.51 -1.07
CA SER A 397 10.26 -38.53 -1.32
C SER A 397 10.93 -37.21 -0.88
N PRO A 398 12.17 -37.24 -0.33
CA PRO A 398 12.84 -36.07 0.22
C PRO A 398 13.30 -35.08 -0.86
N ILE A 399 12.93 -33.82 -0.65
CA ILE A 399 13.18 -32.68 -1.54
C ILE A 399 14.67 -32.35 -1.63
N SER A 400 15.27 -32.58 -2.81
CA SER A 400 16.45 -31.90 -3.34
C SER A 400 16.14 -31.33 -4.73
N ASN A 401 16.39 -30.04 -4.92
CA ASN A 401 16.44 -29.32 -6.21
C ASN A 401 15.30 -29.60 -7.20
N ARG A 402 14.20 -28.86 -7.08
CA ARG A 402 13.36 -28.54 -8.26
C ARG A 402 13.56 -27.08 -8.59
N SER A 403 14.32 -26.86 -9.66
CA SER A 403 14.30 -25.66 -10.47
C SER A 403 12.87 -25.33 -10.86
N ILE A 404 12.39 -24.21 -10.37
CA ILE A 404 11.12 -23.66 -10.80
C ILE A 404 11.47 -22.95 -12.12
N PHE A 405 11.05 -23.54 -13.25
CA PHE A 405 11.27 -23.13 -14.66
C PHE A 405 12.41 -23.75 -15.53
N THR A 406 13.07 -24.87 -15.19
CA THR A 406 14.04 -25.46 -16.18
C THR A 406 13.47 -26.49 -17.15
N HIS A 407 12.16 -26.80 -17.15
CA HIS A 407 11.57 -27.51 -18.29
C HIS A 407 11.30 -26.49 -19.41
N GLY A 408 12.37 -26.12 -20.11
CA GLY A 408 12.36 -25.18 -21.25
C GLY A 408 13.39 -24.05 -21.16
N ILE A 409 13.97 -23.77 -19.99
CA ILE A 409 15.09 -22.83 -19.81
C ILE A 409 16.35 -23.64 -19.53
N THR A 410 16.85 -24.34 -20.54
CA THR A 410 18.17 -24.97 -20.53
C THR A 410 18.98 -24.41 -21.68
N ASP A 411 20.16 -23.87 -21.35
CA ASP A 411 21.26 -23.52 -22.24
C ASP A 411 20.94 -22.60 -23.41
N THR A 412 21.08 -21.27 -23.20
CA THR A 412 21.65 -20.36 -24.22
C THR A 412 21.87 -18.90 -23.77
N PHE A 413 21.71 -18.53 -22.49
CA PHE A 413 22.26 -17.24 -22.03
C PHE A 413 23.76 -17.38 -21.72
N ASN A 414 24.59 -17.37 -22.76
CA ASN A 414 26.04 -17.35 -22.61
C ASN A 414 26.49 -15.95 -22.18
N LYS A 415 26.57 -15.73 -20.86
CA LYS A 415 27.07 -14.49 -20.22
C LYS A 415 28.44 -14.08 -20.79
N ASP A 416 29.29 -15.02 -21.16
CA ASP A 416 30.65 -14.75 -21.63
C ASP A 416 30.72 -14.17 -23.05
N ASN A 417 29.75 -14.48 -23.92
CA ASN A 417 29.68 -13.92 -25.28
C ASN A 417 29.08 -12.51 -25.31
N TYR A 418 28.24 -12.15 -24.33
CA TYR A 418 27.65 -10.82 -24.18
C TYR A 418 28.73 -9.76 -23.86
N TYR A 419 29.67 -10.09 -22.97
CA TYR A 419 30.75 -9.18 -22.58
C TYR A 419 31.73 -8.86 -23.72
N LYS A 420 31.88 -9.73 -24.72
CA LYS A 420 32.84 -9.52 -25.81
C LYS A 420 32.45 -8.42 -26.81
N LYS A 421 31.16 -8.14 -27.01
CA LYS A 421 30.69 -7.18 -28.05
C LYS A 421 30.67 -5.72 -27.59
N TYR A 422 30.49 -5.47 -26.29
CA TYR A 422 30.46 -4.12 -25.68
C TYR A 422 31.72 -3.80 -24.86
N ASN A 423 32.73 -4.67 -24.92
CA ASN A 423 34.04 -4.49 -24.30
C ASN A 423 34.94 -3.45 -24.99
N SER A 424 34.44 -2.70 -25.98
CA SER A 424 35.18 -1.54 -26.48
C SER A 424 35.21 -0.38 -25.48
N GLU A 425 34.32 -0.38 -24.46
CA GLU A 425 34.24 0.68 -23.42
C GLU A 425 34.14 0.15 -21.96
N GLY A 426 34.54 -1.09 -21.67
CA GLY A 426 34.98 -1.52 -20.33
C GLY A 426 33.98 -1.63 -19.15
N ASP A 427 32.76 -1.07 -19.17
CA ASP A 427 31.98 -0.87 -17.93
C ASP A 427 30.85 -1.89 -17.62
N LEU A 428 30.34 -2.64 -18.60
CA LEU A 428 29.21 -3.56 -18.36
C LEU A 428 29.61 -4.97 -17.91
N GLY A 429 30.91 -5.28 -17.91
CA GLY A 429 31.52 -6.58 -17.63
C GLY A 429 31.22 -7.25 -16.28
N ARG A 430 30.70 -6.51 -15.29
CA ARG A 430 31.00 -6.80 -13.88
C ARG A 430 29.95 -6.33 -12.85
N ILE A 431 28.69 -6.05 -13.25
CA ILE A 431 27.71 -5.61 -12.25
C ILE A 431 27.21 -6.78 -11.40
N ASP A 432 27.62 -6.79 -10.13
CA ASP A 432 27.32 -7.84 -9.17
C ASP A 432 26.04 -7.50 -8.38
N VAL A 433 24.99 -8.28 -8.61
CA VAL A 433 23.72 -8.22 -7.86
C VAL A 433 23.53 -9.41 -6.91
N SER A 434 24.57 -10.22 -6.69
CA SER A 434 24.49 -11.46 -5.91
C SER A 434 24.22 -11.27 -4.41
N SER A 435 24.28 -10.03 -3.92
CA SER A 435 23.88 -9.72 -2.54
C SER A 435 22.38 -9.91 -2.30
N LEU A 436 21.56 -9.84 -3.36
CA LEU A 436 20.11 -9.98 -3.27
C LEU A 436 19.72 -11.42 -2.93
N ARG A 437 18.76 -11.56 -2.02
CA ARG A 437 18.10 -12.81 -1.63
C ARG A 437 16.60 -12.80 -1.91
N VAL A 438 15.99 -11.62 -1.96
CA VAL A 438 14.54 -11.46 -2.15
C VAL A 438 14.26 -10.25 -3.05
N LEU A 439 13.36 -10.45 -4.00
CA LEU A 439 12.81 -9.41 -4.85
C LEU A 439 11.35 -9.16 -4.46
N GLY A 440 10.92 -7.91 -4.37
CA GLY A 440 9.55 -7.56 -4.02
C GLY A 440 8.92 -6.63 -5.05
N SER A 441 7.61 -6.79 -5.26
CA SER A 441 6.79 -5.92 -6.10
C SER A 441 5.60 -5.35 -5.35
N VAL A 442 5.21 -4.11 -5.67
CA VAL A 442 4.13 -3.39 -4.97
C VAL A 442 3.46 -2.32 -5.83
N GLY A 443 2.18 -2.07 -5.52
CA GLY A 443 1.42 -0.89 -5.94
C GLY A 443 0.59 -1.10 -7.20
N GLU A 444 0.98 -2.06 -8.03
CA GLU A 444 0.27 -2.48 -9.23
C GLU A 444 0.43 -3.99 -9.42
N PRO A 445 -0.47 -4.67 -10.15
CA PRO A 445 -0.21 -6.03 -10.62
C PRO A 445 1.05 -6.07 -11.49
N ILE A 446 2.00 -6.94 -11.14
CA ILE A 446 3.19 -7.19 -11.97
C ILE A 446 2.81 -8.15 -13.11
N ASN A 447 2.82 -7.66 -14.35
CA ASN A 447 2.51 -8.50 -15.50
C ASN A 447 3.59 -9.60 -15.70
N LYS A 448 3.21 -10.70 -16.37
CA LYS A 448 4.10 -11.85 -16.57
C LYS A 448 5.44 -11.48 -17.23
N GLY A 449 5.44 -10.57 -18.20
CA GLY A 449 6.67 -10.14 -18.90
C GLY A 449 7.65 -9.45 -17.96
N ALA A 450 7.17 -8.48 -17.18
CA ALA A 450 7.94 -7.76 -16.17
C ALA A 450 8.40 -8.69 -15.04
N TYR A 451 7.56 -9.65 -14.62
CA TYR A 451 7.92 -10.66 -13.62
C TYR A 451 9.12 -11.51 -14.07
N VAL A 452 9.04 -12.08 -15.28
CA VAL A 452 10.12 -12.92 -15.83
C VAL A 452 11.40 -12.10 -16.00
N TRP A 453 11.28 -10.89 -16.53
CA TRP A 453 12.42 -9.98 -16.68
C TRP A 453 13.06 -9.67 -15.32
N PHE A 454 12.28 -9.31 -14.31
CA PHE A 454 12.79 -9.00 -12.98
C PHE A 454 13.50 -10.20 -12.34
N SER A 455 12.93 -11.40 -12.48
CA SER A 455 13.52 -12.65 -12.00
C SER A 455 14.89 -12.92 -12.63
N MET A 456 15.00 -12.74 -13.95
CA MET A 456 16.23 -13.06 -14.69
C MET A 456 17.36 -12.07 -14.39
N TYR A 457 17.08 -10.77 -14.42
CA TYR A 457 18.12 -9.74 -14.34
C TYR A 457 18.56 -9.40 -12.91
N PHE A 458 17.66 -9.51 -11.93
CA PHE A 458 18.00 -9.22 -10.53
C PHE A 458 18.14 -10.49 -9.69
N GLY A 459 17.51 -11.59 -10.09
CA GLY A 459 17.46 -12.83 -9.32
C GLY A 459 18.13 -14.04 -9.97
N ASN A 460 18.71 -13.89 -11.17
CA ASN A 460 19.28 -14.99 -11.96
C ASN A 460 18.31 -16.18 -12.15
N GLY A 461 17.00 -15.92 -12.17
CA GLY A 461 15.94 -16.94 -12.23
C GLY A 461 15.74 -17.77 -10.97
N THR A 462 16.43 -17.43 -9.87
CA THR A 462 16.48 -18.27 -8.65
C THR A 462 15.90 -17.61 -7.41
N LEU A 463 15.89 -16.27 -7.35
CA LEU A 463 15.38 -15.55 -6.19
C LEU A 463 13.85 -15.52 -6.17
N PRO A 464 13.23 -15.59 -4.97
CA PRO A 464 11.80 -15.42 -4.81
C PRO A 464 11.37 -13.99 -5.18
N ILE A 465 10.25 -13.88 -5.89
CA ILE A 465 9.56 -12.61 -6.14
C ILE A 465 8.29 -12.55 -5.30
N ILE A 466 8.26 -11.57 -4.39
CA ILE A 466 7.18 -11.33 -3.43
C ILE A 466 6.29 -10.22 -3.97
N ASP A 467 5.24 -10.59 -4.70
CA ASP A 467 4.22 -9.66 -5.18
C ASP A 467 3.22 -9.33 -4.06
N THR A 468 3.26 -8.09 -3.57
CA THR A 468 2.50 -7.69 -2.38
C THR A 468 1.29 -6.83 -2.77
N TYR A 469 0.10 -7.27 -2.36
CA TYR A 469 -1.12 -6.48 -2.49
C TYR A 469 -1.54 -5.90 -1.15
N TRP A 470 -1.79 -4.59 -1.15
CA TRP A 470 -2.26 -3.80 -0.01
C TRP A 470 -2.57 -2.36 -0.41
N GLN A 471 -3.08 -1.57 0.53
CA GLN A 471 -3.54 -0.20 0.33
C GLN A 471 -3.07 0.72 1.46
N THR A 472 -3.20 2.04 1.28
CA THR A 472 -2.80 3.02 2.32
C THR A 472 -3.61 2.84 3.59
N GLU A 473 -4.89 2.53 3.42
CA GLU A 473 -5.88 2.24 4.44
C GLU A 473 -5.53 1.02 5.28
N ALA A 474 -4.76 0.07 4.73
CA ALA A 474 -4.41 -1.17 5.41
C ALA A 474 -3.14 -1.08 6.26
N GLY A 475 -2.32 -0.05 6.04
CA GLY A 475 -1.06 0.19 6.74
C GLY A 475 0.08 -0.77 6.38
N GLY A 476 -0.20 -1.97 5.86
CA GLY A 476 0.80 -2.96 5.45
C GLY A 476 0.22 -4.03 4.53
N VAL A 477 1.05 -5.02 4.16
CA VAL A 477 0.72 -6.11 3.22
C VAL A 477 -0.57 -6.83 3.65
N MET A 478 -1.48 -7.12 2.71
CA MET A 478 -2.71 -7.88 2.97
C MET A 478 -2.69 -9.27 2.34
N LEU A 479 -2.20 -9.37 1.10
CA LEU A 479 -1.98 -10.62 0.37
C LEU A 479 -0.54 -10.64 -0.15
N SER A 480 0.15 -11.76 0.00
CA SER A 480 1.53 -11.91 -0.48
C SER A 480 1.95 -13.38 -0.61
N PRO A 481 2.86 -13.71 -1.55
CA PRO A 481 3.64 -14.93 -1.48
C PRO A 481 4.51 -14.94 -0.23
N LEU A 482 4.60 -16.06 0.47
CA LEU A 482 5.51 -16.22 1.61
C LEU A 482 6.64 -17.18 1.24
N ILE A 483 7.88 -16.82 1.56
CA ILE A 483 9.10 -17.37 0.93
C ILE A 483 9.22 -18.90 1.01
N SER A 484 8.67 -19.47 2.06
CA SER A 484 8.79 -20.89 2.41
C SER A 484 7.49 -21.68 2.24
N ILE A 485 6.43 -21.06 1.72
CA ILE A 485 5.07 -21.63 1.72
C ILE A 485 4.46 -21.63 0.32
N SER A 486 4.64 -20.55 -0.42
CA SER A 486 3.92 -20.31 -1.67
C SER A 486 4.69 -20.83 -2.87
N GLU A 487 4.02 -21.57 -3.74
CA GLU A 487 4.46 -21.66 -5.12
C GLU A 487 4.19 -20.30 -5.78
N TYR A 488 5.22 -19.65 -6.29
CA TYR A 488 5.10 -18.33 -6.90
C TYR A 488 4.42 -18.44 -8.26
N LYS A 489 3.27 -17.78 -8.39
CA LYS A 489 2.58 -17.62 -9.66
C LYS A 489 2.70 -16.16 -10.12
N PRO A 490 3.31 -15.89 -11.28
CA PRO A 490 3.32 -14.53 -11.84
C PRO A 490 1.90 -13.95 -11.86
N GLU A 491 1.75 -12.65 -11.59
CA GLU A 491 0.45 -11.93 -11.53
C GLU A 491 -0.48 -12.29 -10.36
N SER A 492 -0.08 -13.21 -9.47
CA SER A 492 -0.85 -13.54 -8.27
C SER A 492 -0.20 -12.98 -7.00
N ALA A 493 -1.02 -12.32 -6.17
CA ALA A 493 -0.65 -11.94 -4.81
C ALA A 493 -0.64 -13.13 -3.84
N SER A 494 -0.84 -14.37 -4.33
CA SER A 494 -0.85 -15.61 -3.56
C SER A 494 -1.89 -15.65 -2.44
N PHE A 495 -1.47 -15.62 -1.17
CA PHE A 495 -2.31 -15.96 -0.02
C PHE A 495 -2.47 -14.77 0.94
N PRO A 496 -3.52 -14.77 1.78
CA PRO A 496 -3.68 -13.74 2.80
C PRO A 496 -2.61 -13.79 3.89
N PHE A 497 -2.26 -12.60 4.38
CA PHE A 497 -1.40 -12.43 5.54
C PHE A 497 -2.14 -12.75 6.85
N PHE A 498 -1.41 -12.80 7.97
CA PHE A 498 -2.00 -13.04 9.29
C PHE A 498 -3.03 -11.96 9.66
N GLY A 499 -4.19 -12.39 10.16
CA GLY A 499 -5.33 -11.55 10.50
C GLY A 499 -6.22 -11.16 9.32
N MET A 500 -5.82 -11.49 8.08
CA MET A 500 -6.56 -11.13 6.88
C MET A 500 -7.50 -12.24 6.46
N GLN A 501 -8.82 -11.99 6.48
CA GLN A 501 -9.82 -12.95 6.02
C GLN A 501 -10.52 -12.43 4.75
N PRO A 502 -9.93 -12.63 3.55
CA PRO A 502 -10.50 -12.16 2.30
C PRO A 502 -11.73 -12.97 1.88
N ILE A 503 -12.74 -12.26 1.37
CA ILE A 503 -13.95 -12.80 0.72
C ILE A 503 -14.03 -12.21 -0.68
N VAL A 504 -14.35 -13.03 -1.67
CA VAL A 504 -14.62 -12.59 -3.04
C VAL A 504 -16.12 -12.53 -3.23
N MET A 505 -16.70 -11.34 -3.11
CA MET A 505 -18.14 -11.16 -3.22
C MET A 505 -18.60 -11.15 -4.68
N LYS A 506 -19.65 -11.92 -4.99
CA LYS A 506 -20.30 -11.89 -6.31
C LYS A 506 -20.81 -10.48 -6.62
N LYS A 507 -20.54 -10.00 -7.84
CA LYS A 507 -20.90 -8.63 -8.25
C LYS A 507 -22.41 -8.37 -8.29
N ASP A 508 -23.21 -9.41 -8.53
CA ASP A 508 -24.67 -9.30 -8.69
C ASP A 508 -25.44 -9.48 -7.36
N GLY A 509 -24.73 -9.58 -6.22
CA GLY A 509 -25.29 -9.96 -4.92
C GLY A 509 -25.59 -8.79 -3.98
N LEU A 510 -26.66 -8.05 -4.25
CA LEU A 510 -27.50 -7.44 -3.20
C LEU A 510 -28.96 -7.70 -3.61
N HIS A 511 -29.49 -8.87 -3.23
CA HIS A 511 -30.94 -9.04 -3.22
C HIS A 511 -31.47 -8.39 -1.96
N THR A 512 -32.23 -7.31 -2.14
CA THR A 512 -33.17 -6.80 -1.14
C THR A 512 -34.07 -7.96 -0.74
N THR A 513 -34.11 -8.30 0.55
CA THR A 513 -35.10 -9.24 1.08
C THR A 513 -36.48 -8.61 0.87
N SER A 514 -37.22 -9.12 -0.10
CA SER A 514 -38.65 -8.88 -0.23
C SER A 514 -39.34 -9.44 1.02
N ASN A 515 -40.00 -8.56 1.78
CA ASN A 515 -40.98 -8.98 2.77
C ASN A 515 -42.11 -9.73 2.05
N GLU A 516 -42.23 -11.03 2.28
CA GLU A 516 -43.51 -11.72 2.15
C GLU A 516 -44.28 -11.60 3.46
N GLY A 517 -45.56 -11.21 3.36
CA GLY A 517 -46.48 -11.34 4.47
C GLY A 517 -47.75 -10.50 4.40
N SER A 518 -48.62 -10.73 3.40
CA SER A 518 -50.07 -10.87 3.65
C SER A 518 -50.83 -11.23 2.37
N THR A 519 -51.33 -12.46 2.35
CA THR A 519 -52.37 -12.98 1.46
C THR A 519 -53.67 -12.19 1.54
N SER A 520 -54.31 -11.85 0.41
CA SER A 520 -55.62 -12.42 -0.02
C SER A 520 -56.33 -11.61 -1.12
N SER A 521 -56.83 -12.37 -2.10
CA SER A 521 -58.03 -12.17 -2.95
C SER A 521 -58.12 -11.01 -3.95
N ALA A 522 -57.99 -11.41 -5.23
CA ALA A 522 -58.94 -11.27 -6.33
C ALA A 522 -59.65 -9.92 -6.58
N GLY A 523 -59.53 -9.41 -7.82
CA GLY A 523 -60.52 -8.53 -8.42
C GLY A 523 -59.97 -7.62 -9.51
N ALA A 524 -60.42 -7.84 -10.74
CA ALA A 524 -60.08 -7.14 -11.97
C ALA A 524 -60.37 -5.63 -11.99
N GLY A 525 -59.75 -4.91 -12.95
CA GLY A 525 -60.37 -3.75 -13.58
C GLY A 525 -59.46 -2.55 -13.85
N ASP A 526 -59.06 -2.42 -15.13
CA ASP A 526 -58.97 -1.21 -15.96
C ASP A 526 -58.46 0.14 -15.42
N GLY A 527 -57.70 0.82 -16.29
CA GLY A 527 -57.94 2.25 -16.53
C GLY A 527 -56.79 3.20 -16.26
N THR A 528 -55.93 3.36 -17.27
CA THR A 528 -55.43 4.64 -17.81
C THR A 528 -55.46 5.93 -16.96
N SER A 529 -54.26 6.54 -16.85
CA SER A 529 -53.95 7.98 -17.00
C SER A 529 -54.73 9.00 -16.13
N SER A 530 -54.10 9.91 -15.39
CA SER A 530 -53.35 11.04 -15.96
C SER A 530 -52.97 12.03 -14.84
N ALA A 531 -52.03 12.90 -15.21
CA ALA A 531 -51.35 13.91 -14.41
C ALA A 531 -52.21 15.12 -13.97
N GLY A 532 -51.66 15.90 -13.04
CA GLY A 532 -52.03 17.29 -12.71
C GLY A 532 -51.42 17.69 -11.37
N ILE A 533 -50.20 18.25 -11.31
CA ILE A 533 -49.85 19.68 -11.43
C ILE A 533 -50.50 20.58 -10.37
N SER A 534 -49.64 21.09 -9.46
CA SER A 534 -49.56 22.44 -8.83
C SER A 534 -50.84 23.03 -8.20
N THR A 535 -50.88 23.70 -7.06
CA THR A 535 -50.07 24.73 -6.37
C THR A 535 -50.79 24.86 -5.00
N GLY A 536 -50.17 25.08 -3.85
CA GLY A 536 -49.59 26.35 -3.43
C GLY A 536 -50.26 26.84 -2.13
N ILE A 537 -49.43 27.43 -1.25
CA ILE A 537 -49.74 28.58 -0.39
C ILE A 537 -50.43 28.33 0.99
N SER A 538 -49.55 28.41 2.01
CA SER A 538 -49.56 29.30 3.19
C SER A 538 -50.42 29.07 4.44
N SER A 539 -49.78 29.55 5.53
CA SER A 539 -50.32 30.23 6.71
C SER A 539 -50.41 29.39 7.99
N THR A 540 -49.49 29.64 8.93
CA THR A 540 -49.66 30.40 10.19
C THR A 540 -50.32 29.61 11.31
N GLY A 541 -49.68 29.55 12.48
CA GLY A 541 -50.33 29.03 13.68
C GLY A 541 -49.39 28.92 14.88
N THR A 542 -49.47 29.91 15.75
CA THR A 542 -48.78 30.16 17.01
C THR A 542 -49.16 29.24 18.19
N GLY A 543 -48.24 29.18 19.18
CA GLY A 543 -48.52 28.98 20.62
C GLY A 543 -48.48 27.52 21.10
N SER A 544 -48.12 27.17 22.33
CA SER A 544 -47.63 27.90 23.51
C SER A 544 -47.35 26.86 24.61
N THR A 545 -46.29 27.12 25.41
CA THR A 545 -46.15 26.89 26.87
C THR A 545 -46.69 25.62 27.56
N GLY A 546 -45.85 25.00 28.41
CA GLY A 546 -46.31 24.15 29.51
C GLY A 546 -45.21 23.41 30.27
N SER A 547 -44.63 24.05 31.28
CA SER A 547 -43.81 23.45 32.34
C SER A 547 -44.61 22.54 33.28
N VAL A 548 -43.98 21.60 34.00
CA VAL A 548 -44.00 21.49 35.48
C VAL A 548 -43.19 20.27 35.99
N SER A 549 -42.63 20.49 37.18
CA SER A 549 -41.67 19.81 38.05
C SER A 549 -42.12 18.56 38.84
N GLY A 550 -41.14 17.88 39.47
CA GLY A 550 -41.27 17.23 40.79
C GLY A 550 -40.36 15.99 40.96
N THR A 551 -39.14 16.10 41.53
CA THR A 551 -38.72 15.90 42.95
C THR A 551 -39.12 14.58 43.63
N GLY A 552 -38.12 13.87 44.21
CA GLY A 552 -38.35 12.88 45.26
C GLY A 552 -37.18 11.94 45.57
N ILE A 553 -36.48 12.19 46.69
CA ILE A 553 -35.35 11.45 47.27
C ILE A 553 -35.85 10.30 48.16
N SER A 554 -35.12 9.17 48.30
CA SER A 554 -34.71 8.61 49.61
C SER A 554 -33.83 7.36 49.53
N THR A 555 -33.04 7.26 50.59
CA THR A 555 -31.88 6.42 50.94
C THR A 555 -32.24 5.08 51.59
N GLY A 556 -31.29 4.13 51.61
CA GLY A 556 -31.27 3.05 52.60
C GLY A 556 -30.17 2.02 52.37
N ALA A 557 -29.16 2.00 53.23
CA ALA A 557 -28.09 1.01 53.31
C ALA A 557 -28.30 0.10 54.53
N SER A 558 -27.91 -1.17 54.44
CA SER A 558 -27.41 -1.93 55.60
C SER A 558 -26.75 -3.25 55.19
N SER A 559 -25.54 -3.45 55.73
CA SER A 559 -24.64 -4.61 55.74
C SER A 559 -25.04 -5.67 56.78
N VAL A 560 -24.70 -6.96 56.59
CA VAL A 560 -24.24 -7.89 57.64
C VAL A 560 -23.34 -9.02 57.04
N SER A 561 -22.21 -9.27 57.73
CA SER A 561 -21.20 -10.36 57.66
C SER A 561 -21.76 -11.78 57.89
N GLY A 562 -21.28 -12.88 57.28
CA GLY A 562 -19.96 -13.52 57.44
C GLY A 562 -20.14 -14.93 58.06
N ILE A 563 -19.40 -15.95 57.59
CA ILE A 563 -18.87 -17.13 58.34
C ILE A 563 -18.18 -18.10 57.36
N SER A 564 -17.05 -18.62 57.84
CA SER A 564 -16.09 -19.55 57.24
C SER A 564 -16.48 -21.02 57.37
N SER A 565 -15.92 -21.90 56.53
CA SER A 565 -15.28 -23.14 56.98
C SER A 565 -14.46 -23.82 55.87
N THR A 566 -13.33 -24.36 56.29
CA THR A 566 -12.27 -25.09 55.60
C THR A 566 -12.62 -26.55 55.34
N GLY A 567 -12.07 -27.12 54.26
CA GLY A 567 -12.03 -28.56 54.02
C GLY A 567 -10.87 -28.97 53.10
N THR A 568 -9.80 -29.49 53.70
CA THR A 568 -8.66 -30.15 53.07
C THR A 568 -9.02 -31.57 52.60
N GLY A 569 -8.51 -32.00 51.45
CA GLY A 569 -8.55 -33.40 51.00
C GLY A 569 -7.55 -33.68 49.88
N SER A 570 -6.59 -34.57 50.15
CA SER A 570 -5.44 -34.94 49.33
C SER A 570 -5.70 -36.13 48.39
N MET A 571 -4.98 -36.14 47.26
CA MET A 571 -4.45 -37.28 46.46
C MET A 571 -5.38 -38.42 45.99
N SER A 572 -5.38 -38.67 44.68
CA SER A 572 -4.95 -39.99 44.14
C SER A 572 -4.68 -39.95 42.63
N THR A 573 -3.63 -40.67 42.26
CA THR A 573 -3.18 -41.01 40.92
C THR A 573 -4.07 -42.07 40.27
N GLY A 574 -4.38 -41.93 38.98
CA GLY A 574 -5.08 -42.96 38.20
C GLY A 574 -4.75 -42.85 36.72
N SER A 575 -3.76 -43.61 36.29
CA SER A 575 -3.46 -43.92 34.89
C SER A 575 -4.56 -44.81 34.29
N VAL A 576 -5.16 -44.41 33.17
CA VAL A 576 -5.90 -45.32 32.30
C VAL A 576 -5.54 -45.05 30.84
N SER A 577 -4.84 -46.02 30.28
CA SER A 577 -4.64 -46.28 28.86
C SER A 577 -5.97 -46.65 28.19
N GLY A 578 -6.30 -46.00 27.07
CA GLY A 578 -7.44 -46.35 26.24
C GLY A 578 -7.17 -46.05 24.77
N THR A 579 -6.73 -47.05 24.04
CA THR A 579 -6.62 -47.09 22.58
C THR A 579 -8.00 -46.97 21.94
N GLY A 580 -8.24 -45.90 21.19
CA GLY A 580 -9.44 -45.69 20.37
C GLY A 580 -9.05 -45.36 18.94
N SER A 581 -9.25 -46.32 18.04
CA SER A 581 -9.07 -46.25 16.60
C SER A 581 -9.90 -45.13 15.96
N VAL A 582 -9.24 -44.23 15.22
CA VAL A 582 -9.91 -43.25 14.35
C VAL A 582 -10.30 -43.96 13.05
N SER A 583 -11.60 -44.20 12.87
CA SER A 583 -12.20 -44.66 11.63
C SER A 583 -12.12 -43.55 10.58
N GLY A 584 -11.53 -43.88 9.43
CA GLY A 584 -11.40 -43.01 8.28
C GLY A 584 -12.75 -42.57 7.71
N ILE A 585 -12.82 -41.31 7.28
CA ILE A 585 -13.93 -40.79 6.49
C ILE A 585 -13.51 -40.83 5.03
N SER A 586 -14.22 -41.68 4.30
CA SER A 586 -14.16 -41.87 2.86
C SER A 586 -14.55 -40.61 2.11
N SER A 587 -13.77 -40.30 1.08
CA SER A 587 -14.05 -39.33 0.03
C SER A 587 -15.22 -39.79 -0.84
N THR A 588 -16.28 -38.99 -0.91
CA THR A 588 -17.27 -39.08 -2.00
C THR A 588 -17.31 -37.73 -2.70
N VAL A 589 -16.88 -37.74 -3.97
CA VAL A 589 -16.92 -36.61 -4.89
C VAL A 589 -18.37 -36.35 -5.27
N ALA A 590 -18.87 -35.16 -4.95
CA ALA A 590 -20.12 -34.63 -5.49
C ALA A 590 -19.79 -33.45 -6.40
N THR A 591 -19.93 -33.65 -7.71
CA THR A 591 -19.96 -32.60 -8.72
C THR A 591 -21.25 -31.81 -8.57
N GLY A 592 -21.18 -30.66 -7.92
CA GLY A 592 -22.27 -29.71 -7.81
C GLY A 592 -21.71 -28.32 -7.48
N THR A 593 -22.02 -27.34 -8.32
CA THR A 593 -21.76 -25.91 -8.08
C THR A 593 -22.50 -25.48 -6.82
N ALA A 594 -21.82 -25.54 -5.66
CA ALA A 594 -22.36 -25.12 -4.39
C ALA A 594 -22.08 -23.62 -4.20
N SER A 595 -23.10 -22.79 -4.45
CA SER A 595 -23.15 -21.44 -3.90
C SER A 595 -23.36 -21.59 -2.39
N ALA A 596 -22.30 -21.43 -1.59
CA ALA A 596 -22.44 -21.41 -0.14
C ALA A 596 -23.22 -20.15 0.25
N VAL A 597 -24.43 -20.32 0.78
CA VAL A 597 -25.22 -19.22 1.34
C VAL A 597 -24.50 -18.73 2.59
N GLY A 598 -23.96 -17.51 2.54
CA GLY A 598 -23.35 -16.84 3.68
C GLY A 598 -24.38 -16.48 4.77
N PRO A 599 -23.94 -16.22 6.01
CA PRO A 599 -24.83 -15.79 7.10
C PRO A 599 -25.44 -14.42 6.75
N SER A 600 -26.73 -14.21 7.05
CA SER A 600 -27.58 -13.00 7.21
C SER A 600 -27.23 -11.61 6.63
N ASP A 601 -26.09 -11.40 5.97
CA ASP A 601 -25.42 -10.12 5.77
C ASP A 601 -25.38 -9.72 4.28
N GLY A 602 -26.06 -10.47 3.40
CA GLY A 602 -26.21 -10.18 1.97
C GLY A 602 -24.98 -10.46 1.09
N VAL A 603 -23.84 -10.86 1.67
CA VAL A 603 -22.59 -11.17 0.92
C VAL A 603 -22.59 -12.62 0.43
N VAL A 604 -22.45 -12.82 -0.88
CA VAL A 604 -22.31 -14.14 -1.51
C VAL A 604 -20.87 -14.33 -1.99
N GLU A 605 -20.13 -15.29 -1.42
CA GLU A 605 -18.76 -15.60 -1.85
C GLU A 605 -18.76 -16.44 -3.15
N VAL A 606 -17.81 -16.16 -4.04
CA VAL A 606 -17.53 -16.96 -5.25
C VAL A 606 -16.08 -17.45 -5.29
N ILE A 607 -15.86 -18.62 -5.91
CA ILE A 607 -14.55 -19.23 -6.13
C ILE A 607 -14.48 -19.63 -7.60
N GLY A 608 -13.34 -19.39 -8.25
CA GLY A 608 -13.17 -19.61 -9.70
C GLY A 608 -13.81 -18.55 -10.58
N GLU A 609 -14.49 -17.57 -9.98
CA GLU A 609 -15.09 -16.42 -10.64
C GLU A 609 -14.53 -15.12 -10.06
N THR A 610 -14.56 -14.05 -10.86
CA THR A 610 -14.09 -12.75 -10.44
C THR A 610 -15.18 -11.99 -9.67
N GLY A 611 -14.80 -11.38 -8.54
CA GLY A 611 -15.71 -10.61 -7.69
C GLY A 611 -15.04 -9.44 -6.98
N ILE A 612 -15.76 -8.83 -6.05
CA ILE A 612 -15.30 -7.70 -5.24
C ILE A 612 -14.49 -8.23 -4.05
N LEU A 613 -13.28 -7.71 -3.84
CA LEU A 613 -12.47 -8.09 -2.68
C LEU A 613 -12.93 -7.36 -1.41
N LEU A 614 -13.40 -8.14 -0.45
CA LEU A 614 -13.72 -7.71 0.90
C LEU A 614 -12.79 -8.38 1.91
N PHE A 615 -12.57 -7.78 3.07
CA PHE A 615 -11.92 -8.42 4.21
C PHE A 615 -12.85 -8.43 5.42
N LYS A 616 -12.99 -9.58 6.07
CA LYS A 616 -13.85 -9.71 7.25
C LYS A 616 -13.15 -9.20 8.51
N GLY A 617 -13.83 -8.31 9.24
CA GLY A 617 -13.33 -7.69 10.47
C GLY A 617 -12.10 -6.81 10.27
N SER A 618 -11.43 -6.47 11.37
CA SER A 618 -10.26 -5.58 11.39
C SER A 618 -8.94 -6.32 11.69
N TRP A 619 -7.84 -5.59 11.49
CA TRP A 619 -6.46 -5.99 11.80
C TRP A 619 -5.70 -4.80 12.43
N PRO A 620 -4.54 -5.01 13.11
CA PRO A 620 -3.88 -3.94 13.86
C PRO A 620 -3.52 -2.70 13.04
N GLY A 621 -3.03 -2.90 11.80
CA GLY A 621 -2.53 -1.84 10.92
C GLY A 621 -3.59 -1.02 10.18
N ILE A 622 -4.88 -1.32 10.33
CA ILE A 622 -5.95 -0.61 9.64
C ILE A 622 -5.98 0.88 10.01
N ALA A 623 -6.18 1.79 9.06
CA ALA A 623 -6.40 3.20 9.35
C ALA A 623 -7.61 3.36 10.29
N ARG A 624 -7.57 4.29 11.23
CA ARG A 624 -8.64 4.47 12.25
C ARG A 624 -9.76 5.38 11.81
N THR A 625 -9.46 6.32 10.93
CA THR A 625 -10.42 7.30 10.41
C THR A 625 -9.86 8.05 9.21
N ILE A 626 -10.72 8.84 8.56
CA ILE A 626 -10.31 9.99 7.78
C ILE A 626 -10.33 11.22 8.70
N VAL A 627 -9.29 12.06 8.61
CA VAL A 627 -9.14 13.32 9.37
C VAL A 627 -10.42 14.15 9.28
N LYS A 628 -10.92 14.59 10.44
CA LYS A 628 -12.15 15.41 10.59
C LYS A 628 -13.43 14.85 9.95
N ASN A 629 -13.43 13.63 9.41
CA ASN A 629 -14.55 13.09 8.64
C ASN A 629 -14.66 11.56 8.76
N HIS A 630 -15.11 11.09 9.92
CA HIS A 630 -15.29 9.65 10.15
C HIS A 630 -16.44 9.04 9.35
N ASP A 631 -17.49 9.79 9.04
CA ASP A 631 -18.60 9.29 8.24
C ASP A 631 -18.18 8.96 6.80
N ARG A 632 -17.24 9.74 6.24
CA ARG A 632 -16.60 9.40 4.96
C ARG A 632 -15.75 8.13 5.07
N TYR A 633 -15.10 7.89 6.21
CA TYR A 633 -14.34 6.65 6.42
C TYR A 633 -15.28 5.44 6.46
N LYS A 634 -16.39 5.54 7.21
CA LYS A 634 -17.44 4.50 7.24
C LYS A 634 -18.02 4.22 5.87
N SER A 635 -18.49 5.25 5.18
CA SER A 635 -19.13 5.08 3.85
C SER A 635 -18.15 4.62 2.77
N ALA A 636 -16.87 4.99 2.86
CA ALA A 636 -15.87 4.54 1.89
C ALA A 636 -15.43 3.08 2.08
N TYR A 637 -15.29 2.61 3.33
CA TYR A 637 -14.64 1.32 3.60
C TYR A 637 -15.50 0.30 4.33
N PHE A 638 -16.59 0.70 4.98
CA PHE A 638 -17.47 -0.19 5.77
C PHE A 638 -18.91 -0.14 5.27
N GLN A 639 -19.08 0.12 3.96
CA GLN A 639 -20.40 0.08 3.32
C GLN A 639 -21.05 -1.31 3.34
N TYR A 640 -20.26 -2.37 3.51
CA TYR A 640 -20.74 -3.73 3.75
C TYR A 640 -20.54 -4.07 5.23
N LYS A 641 -21.64 -4.32 5.96
CA LYS A 641 -21.60 -4.51 7.41
C LYS A 641 -20.66 -5.66 7.80
N GLY A 642 -19.67 -5.37 8.65
CA GLY A 642 -18.68 -6.36 9.11
C GLY A 642 -17.54 -6.64 8.14
N TYR A 643 -17.49 -5.95 7.00
CA TYR A 643 -16.46 -6.11 5.98
C TYR A 643 -15.78 -4.78 5.64
N PHE A 644 -14.46 -4.84 5.49
CA PHE A 644 -13.67 -3.78 4.87
C PHE A 644 -13.73 -3.92 3.34
N TYR A 645 -14.19 -2.86 2.67
CA TYR A 645 -14.26 -2.74 1.22
C TYR A 645 -12.97 -2.15 0.65
N THR A 646 -12.32 -2.91 -0.24
CA THR A 646 -11.07 -2.47 -0.89
C THR A 646 -11.32 -1.59 -2.11
N GLY A 647 -12.43 -1.78 -2.81
CA GLY A 647 -12.65 -1.21 -4.15
C GLY A 647 -11.87 -1.89 -5.28
N ASP A 648 -11.31 -3.06 -5.03
CA ASP A 648 -10.59 -3.86 -6.01
C ASP A 648 -11.39 -5.12 -6.41
N GLU A 649 -11.24 -5.48 -7.68
CA GLU A 649 -11.75 -6.71 -8.26
C GLU A 649 -10.67 -7.79 -8.16
N VAL A 650 -11.09 -9.01 -7.78
CA VAL A 650 -10.18 -10.14 -7.55
C VAL A 650 -10.80 -11.44 -8.03
N LEU A 651 -9.96 -12.36 -8.51
CA LEU A 651 -10.30 -13.76 -8.69
C LEU A 651 -9.61 -14.58 -7.60
N LYS A 652 -10.38 -15.40 -6.87
CA LYS A 652 -9.84 -16.48 -6.04
C LYS A 652 -9.93 -17.77 -6.83
N ASP A 653 -8.79 -18.35 -7.19
CA ASP A 653 -8.79 -19.61 -7.93
C ASP A 653 -9.13 -20.81 -7.02
N ILE A 654 -9.37 -21.97 -7.63
CA ILE A 654 -9.69 -23.21 -6.91
C ILE A 654 -8.58 -23.70 -5.98
N ASN A 655 -7.35 -23.20 -6.16
CA ASN A 655 -6.19 -23.52 -5.32
C ASN A 655 -5.97 -22.49 -4.21
N GLY A 656 -6.88 -21.51 -4.07
CA GLY A 656 -6.83 -20.46 -3.05
C GLY A 656 -5.89 -19.29 -3.37
N TYR A 657 -5.37 -19.19 -4.59
CA TYR A 657 -4.57 -18.03 -5.01
C TYR A 657 -5.48 -16.85 -5.36
N TYR A 658 -5.07 -15.67 -4.93
CA TYR A 658 -5.75 -14.42 -5.24
C TYR A 658 -5.05 -13.68 -6.39
N TRP A 659 -5.84 -13.28 -7.39
CA TRP A 659 -5.40 -12.62 -8.62
C TRP A 659 -6.08 -11.26 -8.70
N ILE A 660 -5.31 -10.20 -8.48
CA ILE A 660 -5.83 -8.84 -8.49
C ILE A 660 -6.14 -8.42 -9.94
N ARG A 661 -7.39 -8.07 -10.22
CA ARG A 661 -7.87 -7.66 -11.56
C ARG A 661 -7.97 -6.16 -11.74
N GLY A 662 -7.58 -5.39 -10.73
CA GLY A 662 -7.58 -3.92 -10.76
C GLY A 662 -8.76 -3.31 -10.02
N ARG A 663 -8.95 -2.00 -10.18
CA ARG A 663 -10.01 -1.25 -9.51
C ARG A 663 -11.37 -1.58 -10.14
N ILE A 664 -12.40 -1.69 -9.31
CA ILE A 664 -13.79 -1.90 -9.78
C ILE A 664 -14.26 -0.71 -10.64
N ASP A 665 -13.81 0.49 -10.30
CA ASP A 665 -14.08 1.72 -11.07
C ASP A 665 -13.37 1.73 -12.44
N ASP A 666 -12.37 0.86 -12.64
CA ASP A 666 -11.59 0.71 -13.88
C ASP A 666 -12.05 -0.52 -14.70
N VAL A 667 -13.35 -0.89 -14.63
CA VAL A 667 -13.97 -1.95 -15.45
C VAL A 667 -14.72 -1.33 -16.63
N ILE A 668 -14.54 -1.91 -17.83
CA ILE A 668 -15.24 -1.49 -19.06
C ILE A 668 -16.45 -2.41 -19.28
N ASN A 669 -17.62 -1.86 -19.59
CA ASN A 669 -18.82 -2.65 -19.90
C ASN A 669 -19.18 -2.56 -21.39
N VAL A 670 -18.89 -3.63 -22.14
CA VAL A 670 -19.14 -3.73 -23.59
C VAL A 670 -20.29 -4.71 -23.84
N ALA A 671 -21.43 -4.20 -24.29
CA ALA A 671 -22.64 -4.99 -24.59
C ALA A 671 -23.08 -5.91 -23.42
N GLY A 672 -22.94 -5.44 -22.17
CA GLY A 672 -23.26 -6.20 -20.97
C GLY A 672 -22.11 -7.05 -20.42
N HIS A 673 -21.00 -7.19 -21.16
CA HIS A 673 -19.81 -7.89 -20.69
C HIS A 673 -18.88 -6.95 -19.93
N ARG A 674 -18.58 -7.29 -18.67
CA ARG A 674 -17.65 -6.55 -17.83
C ARG A 674 -16.22 -7.02 -18.07
N LEU A 675 -15.39 -6.14 -18.60
CA LEU A 675 -14.00 -6.40 -18.97
C LEU A 675 -13.06 -5.64 -18.03
N SER A 676 -12.13 -6.38 -17.42
CA SER A 676 -11.06 -5.76 -16.63
C SER A 676 -10.07 -5.04 -17.55
N THR A 677 -9.77 -3.78 -17.22
CA THR A 677 -8.69 -3.04 -17.91
C THR A 677 -7.34 -3.73 -17.74
N ALA A 678 -7.04 -4.27 -16.56
CA ALA A 678 -5.77 -4.95 -16.29
C ALA A 678 -5.60 -6.23 -17.11
N GLU A 679 -6.68 -6.98 -17.34
CA GLU A 679 -6.66 -8.17 -18.21
C GLU A 679 -6.34 -7.79 -19.66
N ILE A 680 -7.03 -6.79 -20.20
CA ILE A 680 -6.79 -6.25 -21.55
C ILE A 680 -5.34 -5.77 -21.66
N GLU A 681 -4.87 -4.97 -20.70
CA GLU A 681 -3.54 -4.40 -20.68
C GLU A 681 -2.44 -5.47 -20.59
N SER A 682 -2.62 -6.52 -19.77
CA SER A 682 -1.66 -7.63 -19.69
C SER A 682 -1.56 -8.39 -21.02
N VAL A 683 -2.71 -8.66 -21.66
CA VAL A 683 -2.72 -9.31 -22.97
C VAL A 683 -2.05 -8.46 -24.03
N VAL A 684 -2.34 -7.16 -24.09
CA VAL A 684 -1.73 -6.22 -25.03
C VAL A 684 -0.22 -6.07 -24.79
N CYS A 685 0.22 -5.98 -23.53
CA CYS A 685 1.64 -5.91 -23.18
C CYS A 685 2.43 -7.20 -23.51
N SER A 686 1.74 -8.30 -23.82
CA SER A 686 2.40 -9.54 -24.27
C SER A 686 2.69 -9.55 -25.78
N VAL A 687 2.23 -8.54 -26.53
CA VAL A 687 2.49 -8.38 -27.95
C VAL A 687 3.87 -7.78 -28.17
N THR A 688 4.67 -8.41 -29.04
CA THR A 688 5.99 -7.91 -29.42
C THR A 688 5.88 -6.49 -30.00
N GLY A 689 6.75 -5.59 -29.56
CA GLY A 689 6.69 -4.18 -29.97
C GLY A 689 5.76 -3.32 -29.10
N VAL A 690 5.16 -3.87 -28.05
CA VAL A 690 4.43 -3.11 -27.02
C VAL A 690 5.19 -3.14 -25.70
N SER A 691 5.50 -1.95 -25.17
CA SER A 691 6.12 -1.79 -23.85
C SER A 691 5.09 -1.55 -22.74
N GLU A 692 4.02 -0.84 -23.05
CA GLU A 692 2.98 -0.48 -22.08
C GLU A 692 1.63 -0.35 -22.77
N ALA A 693 0.56 -0.57 -22.01
CA ALA A 693 -0.79 -0.39 -22.45
C ALA A 693 -1.64 0.24 -21.34
N ALA A 694 -2.64 1.04 -21.73
CA ALA A 694 -3.72 1.50 -20.87
C ALA A 694 -5.05 1.33 -21.59
N ALA A 695 -5.95 0.52 -21.01
CA ALA A 695 -7.29 0.31 -21.54
C ALA A 695 -8.29 1.23 -20.84
N LEU A 696 -9.23 1.78 -21.61
CA LEU A 696 -10.27 2.69 -21.14
C LEU A 696 -11.59 2.36 -21.82
N GLY A 697 -12.68 2.53 -21.08
CA GLY A 697 -14.02 2.52 -21.66
C GLY A 697 -14.31 3.88 -22.27
N GLU A 698 -14.64 3.91 -23.55
CA GLU A 698 -15.14 5.06 -24.30
C GLU A 698 -16.64 4.87 -24.52
N GLU A 699 -17.45 5.93 -24.45
CA GLU A 699 -18.88 5.80 -24.74
C GLU A 699 -19.12 5.29 -26.17
N ASP A 700 -20.10 4.40 -26.30
CA ASP A 700 -20.47 3.79 -27.57
C ASP A 700 -21.98 3.58 -27.65
N GLU A 701 -22.63 4.15 -28.67
CA GLU A 701 -24.08 4.15 -28.80
C GLU A 701 -24.69 2.74 -28.94
N VAL A 702 -23.91 1.77 -29.45
CA VAL A 702 -24.38 0.41 -29.72
C VAL A 702 -24.08 -0.52 -28.56
N THR A 703 -22.87 -0.44 -28.01
CA THR A 703 -22.38 -1.37 -27.00
C THR A 703 -22.40 -0.81 -25.58
N GLY A 704 -22.87 0.42 -25.40
CA GLY A 704 -22.78 1.17 -24.14
C GLY A 704 -21.38 1.76 -23.94
N GLN A 705 -20.36 0.90 -23.89
CA GLN A 705 -18.96 1.32 -23.97
C GLN A 705 -18.19 0.49 -25.00
N GLY A 706 -17.27 1.15 -25.71
CA GLY A 706 -16.22 0.53 -26.51
C GLY A 706 -14.88 0.54 -25.78
N VAL A 707 -13.98 -0.38 -26.14
CA VAL A 707 -12.63 -0.43 -25.57
C VAL A 707 -11.69 0.46 -26.39
N THR A 708 -11.07 1.44 -25.75
CA THR A 708 -9.97 2.23 -26.33
C THR A 708 -8.67 1.89 -25.62
N ILE A 709 -7.64 1.55 -26.40
CA ILE A 709 -6.35 1.10 -25.87
C ILE A 709 -5.28 2.09 -26.29
N PHE A 710 -4.66 2.74 -25.32
CA PHE A 710 -3.43 3.49 -25.53
C PHE A 710 -2.25 2.53 -25.39
N ILE A 711 -1.29 2.59 -26.30
CA ILE A 711 -0.07 1.78 -26.24
C ILE A 711 1.17 2.66 -26.32
N VAL A 712 2.26 2.16 -25.73
CA VAL A 712 3.61 2.67 -25.94
C VAL A 712 4.41 1.60 -26.63
N LYS A 713 4.94 1.90 -27.83
CA LYS A 713 5.72 0.94 -28.60
C LYS A 713 7.12 0.74 -28.03
N SER A 714 7.63 -0.49 -28.14
CA SER A 714 9.05 -0.81 -27.98
C SER A 714 9.70 -0.96 -29.35
N GLY A 715 10.76 -0.20 -29.61
CA GLY A 715 11.43 -0.18 -30.91
C GLY A 715 10.64 0.54 -32.01
N ASP A 716 11.15 0.42 -33.24
CA ASP A 716 10.58 1.07 -34.43
C ASP A 716 9.67 0.10 -35.20
N VAL A 717 8.52 -0.22 -34.60
CA VAL A 717 7.50 -1.08 -35.22
C VAL A 717 6.37 -0.21 -35.78
N SER A 718 5.84 -0.57 -36.95
CA SER A 718 4.73 0.16 -37.59
C SER A 718 3.44 0.03 -36.76
N ASP A 719 2.63 1.08 -36.72
CA ASP A 719 1.35 1.04 -36.00
C ASP A 719 0.40 0.01 -36.63
N THR A 720 0.43 -0.15 -37.95
CA THR A 720 -0.43 -1.10 -38.67
C THR A 720 -0.17 -2.54 -38.25
N ASP A 721 1.09 -2.94 -38.15
CA ASP A 721 1.47 -4.31 -37.77
C ASP A 721 1.12 -4.58 -36.31
N VAL A 722 1.53 -3.68 -35.40
CA VAL A 722 1.27 -3.82 -33.95
C VAL A 722 -0.24 -3.84 -33.66
N PHE A 723 -1.03 -2.99 -34.31
CA PHE A 723 -2.48 -2.95 -34.09
C PHE A 723 -3.18 -4.22 -34.56
N SER A 724 -2.71 -4.79 -35.68
CA SER A 724 -3.22 -6.08 -36.18
C SER A 724 -2.93 -7.21 -35.19
N ASP A 725 -1.69 -7.26 -34.69
CA ASP A 725 -1.26 -8.28 -33.73
C ASP A 725 -2.01 -8.16 -32.39
N ILE A 726 -2.19 -6.93 -31.88
CA ILE A 726 -2.99 -6.68 -30.67
C ILE A 726 -4.42 -7.22 -30.83
N LYS A 727 -5.09 -6.91 -31.95
CA LYS A 727 -6.45 -7.39 -32.21
C LYS A 727 -6.50 -8.92 -32.28
N SER A 728 -5.53 -9.54 -32.94
CA SER A 728 -5.41 -10.99 -33.06
C SER A 728 -5.25 -11.66 -31.69
N VAL A 729 -4.33 -11.16 -30.86
CA VAL A 729 -4.03 -11.73 -29.55
C VAL A 729 -5.17 -11.50 -28.55
N LEU A 730 -5.81 -10.33 -28.54
CA LEU A 730 -6.99 -10.05 -27.71
C LEU A 730 -8.15 -11.00 -28.05
N ARG A 731 -8.43 -11.18 -29.35
CA ARG A 731 -9.47 -12.11 -29.81
C ARG A 731 -9.17 -13.55 -29.42
N LYS A 732 -7.90 -13.95 -29.45
CA LYS A 732 -7.46 -15.31 -29.09
C LYS A 732 -7.48 -15.57 -27.59
N ARG A 733 -7.08 -14.60 -26.75
CA ARG A 733 -6.88 -14.80 -25.31
C ARG A 733 -8.06 -14.39 -24.44
N ILE A 734 -8.82 -13.37 -24.84
CA ILE A 734 -9.99 -12.90 -24.09
C ILE A 734 -11.27 -13.28 -24.83
N GLY A 735 -11.31 -13.04 -26.14
CA GLY A 735 -12.45 -13.40 -26.99
C GLY A 735 -12.90 -12.24 -27.88
N SER A 736 -13.86 -12.52 -28.77
CA SER A 736 -14.36 -11.54 -29.74
C SER A 736 -15.10 -10.35 -29.13
N VAL A 737 -15.50 -10.48 -27.85
CA VAL A 737 -16.12 -9.39 -27.09
C VAL A 737 -15.15 -8.21 -26.86
N VAL A 738 -13.84 -8.48 -26.83
CA VAL A 738 -12.79 -7.45 -26.71
C VAL A 738 -12.27 -7.10 -28.09
N ASN A 739 -13.11 -6.41 -28.87
CA ASN A 739 -12.68 -5.79 -30.12
C ASN A 739 -12.44 -4.28 -29.86
N PRO A 740 -11.18 -3.81 -29.84
CA PRO A 740 -10.90 -2.41 -29.56
C PRO A 740 -11.57 -1.48 -30.58
N LYS A 741 -12.33 -0.51 -30.09
CA LYS A 741 -12.89 0.61 -30.87
C LYS A 741 -11.74 1.43 -31.45
N ARG A 742 -10.72 1.70 -30.64
CA ARG A 742 -9.50 2.42 -31.04
C ARG A 742 -8.28 1.81 -30.40
N ILE A 743 -7.17 1.83 -31.14
CA ILE A 743 -5.83 1.62 -30.60
C ILE A 743 -5.04 2.88 -30.94
N ILE A 744 -4.40 3.48 -29.93
CA ILE A 744 -3.76 4.78 -30.02
C ILE A 744 -2.30 4.62 -29.59
N SER A 745 -1.39 4.92 -30.51
CA SER A 745 0.06 4.86 -30.28
C SER A 745 0.54 6.18 -29.67
N CYS A 746 1.16 6.12 -28.49
CA CYS A 746 1.71 7.29 -27.80
C CYS A 746 3.19 7.07 -27.45
N PRO A 747 4.03 8.12 -27.49
CA PRO A 747 5.41 8.05 -27.01
C PRO A 747 5.53 7.62 -25.53
N GLU A 748 4.59 8.08 -24.69
CA GLU A 748 4.55 7.82 -23.25
C GLU A 748 3.11 8.00 -22.72
N LEU A 749 2.79 7.31 -21.62
CA LEU A 749 1.50 7.43 -20.93
C LEU A 749 1.63 8.20 -19.61
N PRO A 750 0.61 8.97 -19.21
CA PRO A 750 0.63 9.74 -17.97
C PRO A 750 0.56 8.82 -16.74
N LYS A 751 1.56 8.94 -15.87
CA LYS A 751 1.70 8.13 -14.66
C LYS A 751 2.03 8.99 -13.46
N THR A 752 1.61 8.54 -12.29
CA THR A 752 2.05 9.13 -11.03
C THR A 752 3.53 8.81 -10.75
N SER A 753 4.15 9.48 -9.79
CA SER A 753 5.51 9.13 -9.33
C SER A 753 5.64 7.74 -8.70
N THR A 754 4.53 7.12 -8.24
CA THR A 754 4.50 5.69 -7.86
C THR A 754 4.44 4.75 -9.06
N GLY A 755 4.33 5.31 -10.26
CA GLY A 755 4.16 4.59 -11.51
C GLY A 755 2.71 4.32 -11.91
N LYS A 756 1.75 4.54 -11.00
CA LYS A 756 0.33 4.27 -11.28
C LYS A 756 -0.17 5.04 -12.49
N MET A 757 -0.75 4.31 -13.45
CA MET A 757 -1.40 4.87 -14.64
C MET A 757 -2.50 5.87 -14.26
N MET A 758 -2.45 7.09 -14.79
CA MET A 758 -3.44 8.13 -14.54
C MET A 758 -4.65 7.99 -15.49
N ARG A 759 -5.37 6.86 -15.40
CA ARG A 759 -6.53 6.55 -16.27
C ARG A 759 -7.60 7.66 -16.27
N ARG A 760 -7.83 8.30 -15.13
CA ARG A 760 -8.72 9.48 -15.02
C ARG A 760 -8.33 10.60 -16.00
N VAL A 761 -7.03 10.86 -16.14
CA VAL A 761 -6.51 11.90 -17.05
C VAL A 761 -6.69 11.46 -18.49
N LEU A 762 -6.32 10.24 -18.84
CA LEU A 762 -6.51 9.71 -20.19
C LEU A 762 -7.99 9.69 -20.60
N ARG A 763 -8.89 9.32 -19.67
CA ARG A 763 -10.34 9.35 -19.87
C ARG A 763 -10.84 10.77 -20.18
N LYS A 764 -10.46 11.75 -19.36
CA LYS A 764 -10.81 13.16 -19.59
C LYS A 764 -10.24 13.69 -20.91
N VAL A 765 -9.02 13.30 -21.26
CA VAL A 765 -8.39 13.64 -22.55
C VAL A 765 -9.17 13.03 -23.72
N LEU A 766 -9.60 11.78 -23.60
CA LEU A 766 -10.43 11.08 -24.59
C LEU A 766 -11.80 11.74 -24.75
N GLU A 767 -12.40 12.20 -23.65
CA GLU A 767 -13.69 12.90 -23.60
C GLU A 767 -13.60 14.39 -23.98
N GLY A 768 -12.40 14.91 -24.29
CA GLY A 768 -12.18 16.34 -24.59
C GLY A 768 -12.40 17.28 -23.41
N GLN A 769 -12.37 16.78 -22.18
CA GLN A 769 -12.59 17.53 -20.94
C GLN A 769 -11.29 18.08 -20.33
N GLU A 770 -11.43 19.08 -19.45
CA GLU A 770 -10.30 19.55 -18.63
C GLU A 770 -9.82 18.49 -17.63
N VAL A 771 -8.53 18.20 -17.68
CA VAL A 771 -7.87 17.12 -16.91
C VAL A 771 -7.83 17.37 -15.39
N GLY A 772 -8.00 18.62 -14.95
CA GLY A 772 -7.93 19.02 -13.54
C GLY A 772 -6.49 18.92 -12.99
N ASP A 773 -6.35 18.63 -11.69
CA ASP A 773 -5.03 18.50 -11.05
C ASP A 773 -4.23 17.31 -11.63
N ILE A 774 -3.04 17.61 -12.12
CA ILE A 774 -2.07 16.69 -12.71
C ILE A 774 -0.71 16.73 -12.00
N SER A 775 -0.62 17.38 -10.83
CA SER A 775 0.63 17.56 -10.09
C SER A 775 1.30 16.27 -9.70
N THR A 776 0.54 15.18 -9.56
CA THR A 776 1.11 13.87 -9.28
C THR A 776 1.81 13.24 -10.48
N CYS A 777 1.63 13.77 -11.70
CA CYS A 777 2.13 13.21 -12.96
C CYS A 777 3.65 13.41 -13.07
N ILE A 778 4.39 12.31 -13.29
CA ILE A 778 5.85 12.35 -13.38
C ILE A 778 6.34 13.10 -14.63
N ASN A 779 5.61 12.98 -15.73
CA ASN A 779 5.86 13.69 -16.98
C ASN A 779 4.57 14.31 -17.51
N PRO A 780 4.29 15.60 -17.25
CA PRO A 780 3.11 16.28 -17.76
C PRO A 780 2.99 16.28 -19.30
N ASP A 781 4.09 16.23 -20.05
CA ASP A 781 4.08 16.23 -21.52
C ASP A 781 3.40 14.99 -22.11
N SER A 782 3.39 13.88 -21.38
CA SER A 782 2.67 12.65 -21.76
C SER A 782 1.15 12.89 -21.98
N ILE A 783 0.57 13.89 -21.30
CA ILE A 783 -0.83 14.28 -21.48
C ILE A 783 -1.03 14.98 -22.82
N THR A 784 -0.08 15.84 -23.21
CA THR A 784 -0.07 16.50 -24.51
C THR A 784 0.12 15.49 -25.62
N PHE A 785 1.02 14.50 -25.43
CA PHE A 785 1.21 13.40 -26.37
C PHE A 785 -0.08 12.60 -26.58
N ALA A 786 -0.79 12.27 -25.50
CA ALA A 786 -2.08 11.59 -25.60
C ALA A 786 -3.10 12.41 -26.40
N LYS A 787 -3.22 13.72 -26.13
CA LYS A 787 -4.11 14.63 -26.89
C LYS A 787 -3.77 14.65 -28.38
N SER A 788 -2.49 14.82 -28.72
CA SER A 788 -2.04 14.84 -30.12
C SER A 788 -2.23 13.51 -30.83
N SER A 789 -2.10 12.39 -30.10
CA SER A 789 -2.25 11.04 -30.68
C SER A 789 -3.72 10.67 -30.92
N ILE A 790 -4.65 11.24 -30.14
CA ILE A 790 -6.11 11.07 -30.36
C ILE A 790 -6.59 11.81 -31.60
N ALA A 791 -5.95 12.93 -31.93
CA ALA A 791 -6.29 13.79 -33.07
C ALA A 791 -5.74 13.26 -34.41
N LYS A 792 -4.80 12.32 -34.37
CA LYS A 792 -4.33 11.54 -35.52
C LYS A 792 -5.24 10.33 -35.73
#